data_AF-A2FVB8-F1
#
_entry.id   AF-A2FVB8-F1
#
_cell.length_a   1.000
_cell.length_b   1.000
_cell.length_c   1.000
_cell.angle_alpha   90.00
_cell.angle_beta   90.00
_cell.angle_gamma   90.00
#
_symmetry.space_group_name_H-M   'P 1'
#
loop_
_entity.id
_entity.type
_entity.pdbx_description
1 polymer ?
#
loop_
_entity_poly.entity_id
_entity_poly.type
_entity_poly.pdbx_seq_one_letter_code
_entity_poly.pdbx_strand_id
1 'polypeptide(L)'
;MFQGKLPFDDVPVQPQNNKNIPRGYETFVEYVEYLATSPQIDPGFCSDHITQFLITPKVKDEYKKRVLFALSSIDLPDSFWSPLFAQFKTQLSPKWKFAEEFLLCISTAPTSSILQEFNTFNFINQFLDDQNVEIRFSAFSTLYKFRDNIVITDKMVQSILDNLTMKSPKLVFLSVNWIMFLISVDYPRIQEILAPYKDQIFDILPVLGHLINQKQVEFILNFTQPTISQQIAPVTHSSISTACYILSSLPLANDFPSISNLPLNVVLPLYIDIIKNTFSNGLRLELYTAYLKILIQAEAPAQDKIFFETISDMLLQEQGQTEFKLVALYATVARMYSLLPNIMDKASGPGVNPNYFSKLVAVSCIIGIKDNTNHIRDIKKLLTWTRKDASWYVATGAAFLYLFNCNMYTVDSLQELIDISISITDDRVRAMLLIYLSYFAPVNFKSNLVVQMKNLLFPHLFTKYPDVIDFKNIKIHEKLPLLLRVGLTRCIGALAQPDELEDIDEEMKAPLISSFKAGPLTGEELLVDPFFLCTSKDIGYLSNGISDINKLQSFSVSRPYTRVSPTSHALNVEVASQITAKNKSIALDVRLSVQQLTTSLKVYFDIPSNFTPNQISPWVIADLNAGSKINHTITFTSNKMTNPNIGIRVEQDGQEVLNIKLCVPIIDMFYKIDHDDEVAKHIWGKLPCQGNADGLKDGMWVCWNGCVGIKNGIARSDVPAFLKMLPSSSQTVSIIE
;
A
#
# COMPACT_ATOMS: atom_id res chain seq x y z
N MET A 1 -8.02 -26.82 -14.53
CA MET A 1 -9.35 -26.25 -14.83
C MET A 1 -10.39 -27.25 -14.36
N PHE A 2 -11.02 -27.00 -13.22
CA PHE A 2 -12.18 -27.78 -12.75
C PHE A 2 -13.38 -26.84 -12.76
N GLN A 3 -14.14 -26.85 -13.85
CA GLN A 3 -15.51 -26.32 -13.86
C GLN A 3 -16.43 -27.43 -13.37
N GLY A 4 -16.53 -27.57 -12.04
CA GLY A 4 -17.63 -28.29 -11.42
C GLY A 4 -18.72 -27.29 -11.09
N LYS A 5 -19.68 -27.09 -12.00
CA LYS A 5 -20.92 -26.39 -11.68
C LYS A 5 -21.59 -27.11 -10.50
N LEU A 6 -21.99 -26.37 -9.48
CA LEU A 6 -22.79 -26.90 -8.39
C LEU A 6 -24.15 -27.37 -8.96
N PRO A 7 -24.81 -28.38 -8.37
CA PRO A 7 -26.04 -28.97 -8.92
C PRO A 7 -27.27 -28.04 -8.93
N PHE A 8 -27.08 -26.75 -8.65
CA PHE A 8 -28.12 -25.71 -8.61
C PHE A 8 -27.97 -24.66 -9.73
N ASP A 9 -26.89 -24.69 -10.52
CA ASP A 9 -26.59 -23.63 -11.50
C ASP A 9 -27.35 -23.76 -12.84
N ASP A 10 -28.14 -24.82 -13.04
CA ASP A 10 -28.87 -25.07 -14.30
C ASP A 10 -30.36 -25.39 -14.05
N VAL A 11 -31.02 -24.68 -13.11
CA VAL A 11 -32.50 -24.61 -13.13
C VAL A 11 -32.89 -23.40 -13.97
N PRO A 12 -33.48 -23.58 -15.16
CA PRO A 12 -33.98 -22.45 -15.94
C PRO A 12 -35.04 -21.73 -15.10
N VAL A 13 -34.92 -20.41 -14.99
CA VAL A 13 -35.93 -19.52 -14.41
C VAL A 13 -37.24 -19.80 -15.14
N GLN A 14 -38.10 -20.62 -14.53
CA GLN A 14 -39.44 -20.82 -15.06
C GLN A 14 -40.21 -19.50 -14.89
N PRO A 15 -40.86 -19.01 -15.95
CA PRO A 15 -41.70 -17.82 -15.85
C PRO A 15 -42.86 -18.10 -14.90
N GLN A 16 -43.15 -17.10 -14.06
CA GLN A 16 -44.33 -16.91 -13.21
C GLN A 16 -45.38 -18.03 -13.25
N ASN A 17 -45.35 -18.89 -12.22
CA ASN A 17 -46.47 -19.73 -11.88
C ASN A 17 -47.02 -19.24 -10.53
N ASN A 18 -47.95 -18.29 -10.56
CA ASN A 18 -48.86 -17.94 -9.48
C ASN A 18 -49.76 -19.17 -9.17
N LYS A 19 -49.16 -20.26 -8.67
CA LYS A 19 -49.87 -21.49 -8.31
C LYS A 19 -50.74 -21.19 -7.09
N ASN A 20 -52.01 -21.58 -7.19
CA ASN A 20 -53.04 -21.53 -6.14
C ASN A 20 -52.45 -21.72 -4.74
N ILE A 21 -52.65 -20.74 -3.87
CA ILE A 21 -52.30 -20.83 -2.45
C ILE A 21 -52.96 -22.09 -1.87
N PRO A 22 -52.19 -23.02 -1.25
CA PRO A 22 -52.73 -24.26 -0.73
C PRO A 22 -53.84 -24.02 0.30
N ARG A 23 -54.93 -24.81 0.21
CA ARG A 23 -56.07 -24.72 1.15
C ARG A 23 -55.89 -25.56 2.41
N GLY A 24 -54.98 -26.54 2.41
CA GLY A 24 -54.69 -27.39 3.56
C GLY A 24 -53.71 -26.71 4.50
N TYR A 25 -53.91 -26.82 5.82
CA TYR A 25 -53.04 -26.12 6.78
C TYR A 25 -51.59 -26.58 6.72
N GLU A 26 -51.34 -27.88 6.61
CA GLU A 26 -49.99 -28.46 6.55
C GLU A 26 -49.26 -28.08 5.26
N THR A 27 -49.93 -28.24 4.11
CA THR A 27 -49.37 -27.86 2.80
C THR A 27 -49.18 -26.36 2.65
N PHE A 28 -49.96 -25.54 3.39
CA PHE A 28 -49.73 -24.10 3.46
C PHE A 28 -48.47 -23.75 4.27
N VAL A 29 -48.20 -24.45 5.38
CA VAL A 29 -46.97 -24.25 6.17
C VAL A 29 -45.73 -24.56 5.31
N GLU A 30 -45.70 -25.72 4.65
CA GLU A 30 -44.61 -26.12 3.75
C GLU A 30 -44.40 -25.11 2.62
N TYR A 31 -45.50 -24.55 2.11
CA TYR A 31 -45.46 -23.51 1.09
C TYR A 31 -44.79 -22.22 1.60
N VAL A 32 -45.09 -21.77 2.81
CA VAL A 32 -44.45 -20.59 3.41
C VAL A 32 -42.96 -20.87 3.68
N GLU A 33 -42.59 -22.06 4.15
CA GLU A 33 -41.17 -22.44 4.33
C GLU A 33 -40.41 -22.50 3.00
N TYR A 34 -41.08 -22.94 1.93
CA TYR A 34 -40.53 -22.90 0.58
C TYR A 34 -40.27 -21.45 0.10
N LEU A 35 -41.18 -20.52 0.40
CA LEU A 35 -40.97 -19.10 0.11
C LEU A 35 -39.77 -18.54 0.88
N ALA A 36 -39.61 -18.89 2.16
CA ALA A 36 -38.47 -18.47 2.98
C ALA A 36 -37.10 -18.94 2.45
N THR A 37 -37.08 -20.03 1.67
CA THR A 37 -35.86 -20.56 1.03
C THR A 37 -35.71 -20.16 -0.43
N SER A 38 -36.65 -19.37 -0.97
CA SER A 38 -36.71 -19.00 -2.40
C SER A 38 -36.77 -17.47 -2.58
N PRO A 39 -35.64 -16.75 -2.41
CA PRO A 39 -35.59 -15.28 -2.42
C PRO A 39 -35.97 -14.64 -3.77
N GLN A 40 -36.10 -15.45 -4.83
CA GLN A 40 -36.46 -15.02 -6.18
C GLN A 40 -37.98 -14.78 -6.35
N ILE A 41 -38.80 -15.26 -5.41
CA ILE A 41 -40.26 -15.23 -5.48
C ILE A 41 -40.75 -14.09 -4.60
N ASP A 42 -41.51 -13.15 -5.18
CA ASP A 42 -42.18 -12.09 -4.43
C ASP A 42 -43.30 -12.72 -3.56
N PRO A 43 -43.17 -12.74 -2.23
CA PRO A 43 -44.16 -13.35 -1.33
C PRO A 43 -45.37 -12.45 -1.10
N GLY A 44 -45.38 -11.20 -1.61
CA GLY A 44 -46.42 -10.20 -1.34
C GLY A 44 -47.85 -10.68 -1.63
N PHE A 45 -48.05 -11.55 -2.63
CA PHE A 45 -49.38 -12.07 -3.00
C PHE A 45 -50.01 -13.00 -1.94
N CYS A 46 -49.23 -13.56 -1.01
CA CYS A 46 -49.73 -14.47 0.02
C CYS A 46 -49.89 -13.82 1.41
N SER A 47 -49.56 -12.52 1.55
CA SER A 47 -49.59 -11.75 2.80
C SER A 47 -50.92 -11.86 3.56
N ASP A 48 -52.05 -11.70 2.86
CA ASP A 48 -53.39 -11.78 3.47
C ASP A 48 -53.70 -13.19 3.98
N HIS A 49 -53.27 -14.22 3.24
CA HIS A 49 -53.50 -15.61 3.61
C HIS A 49 -52.65 -16.00 4.82
N ILE A 50 -51.40 -15.54 4.88
CA ILE A 50 -50.53 -15.72 6.05
C ILE A 50 -51.16 -15.06 7.28
N THR A 51 -51.65 -13.83 7.13
CA THR A 51 -52.33 -13.11 8.22
C THR A 51 -53.55 -13.91 8.68
N GLN A 52 -54.45 -14.30 7.79
CA GLN A 52 -55.63 -15.11 8.12
C GLN A 52 -55.27 -16.45 8.79
N PHE A 53 -54.21 -17.11 8.34
CA PHE A 53 -53.74 -18.37 8.91
C PHE A 53 -53.29 -18.21 10.36
N LEU A 54 -52.45 -17.21 10.65
CA LEU A 54 -51.90 -16.97 11.98
C LEU A 54 -52.99 -16.62 13.00
N ILE A 55 -54.04 -15.94 12.55
CA ILE A 55 -55.12 -15.44 13.42
C ILE A 55 -56.22 -16.48 13.64
N THR A 56 -56.30 -17.51 12.79
CA THR A 56 -57.34 -18.55 12.87
C THR A 56 -57.17 -19.41 14.13
N PRO A 57 -58.16 -19.48 15.04
CA PRO A 57 -58.03 -20.22 16.31
C PRO A 57 -57.88 -21.74 16.15
N LYS A 58 -58.40 -22.31 15.06
CA LYS A 58 -58.43 -23.76 14.81
C LYS A 58 -57.10 -24.35 14.31
N VAL A 59 -56.15 -23.50 13.93
CA VAL A 59 -54.83 -23.94 13.44
C VAL A 59 -53.97 -24.39 14.62
N LYS A 60 -53.31 -25.55 14.48
CA LYS A 60 -52.40 -26.09 15.50
C LYS A 60 -51.28 -25.09 15.81
N ASP A 61 -50.91 -24.99 17.09
CA ASP A 61 -49.84 -24.09 17.54
C ASP A 61 -48.50 -24.36 16.83
N GLU A 62 -48.16 -25.63 16.59
CA GLU A 62 -46.95 -26.05 15.86
C GLU A 62 -46.88 -25.43 14.46
N TYR A 63 -48.01 -25.41 13.74
CA TYR A 63 -48.07 -24.81 12.41
C TYR A 63 -47.90 -23.29 12.46
N LYS A 64 -48.47 -22.62 13.48
CA LYS A 64 -48.29 -21.18 13.67
C LYS A 64 -46.83 -20.84 13.99
N LYS A 65 -46.17 -21.63 14.84
CA LYS A 65 -44.75 -21.49 15.17
C LYS A 65 -43.88 -21.59 13.92
N ARG A 66 -44.09 -22.63 13.10
CA ARG A 66 -43.36 -22.83 11.84
C ARG A 66 -43.55 -21.65 10.87
N VAL A 67 -44.78 -21.17 10.69
CA VAL A 67 -45.04 -20.00 9.85
C VAL A 67 -44.35 -18.75 10.40
N LEU A 68 -44.49 -18.44 11.70
CA LEU A 68 -43.81 -17.29 12.31
C LEU A 68 -42.29 -17.37 12.17
N PHE A 69 -41.71 -18.55 12.33
CA PHE A 69 -40.28 -18.76 12.14
C PHE A 69 -39.86 -18.54 10.69
N ALA A 70 -40.60 -19.07 9.72
CA ALA A 70 -40.33 -18.88 8.29
C ALA A 70 -40.39 -17.40 7.88
N LEU A 71 -41.29 -16.61 8.47
CA LEU A 71 -41.41 -15.17 8.24
C LEU A 71 -40.15 -14.37 8.60
N SER A 72 -39.28 -14.89 9.47
CA SER A 72 -37.98 -14.26 9.78
C SER A 72 -37.01 -14.21 8.59
N SER A 73 -37.33 -14.92 7.50
CA SER A 73 -36.53 -14.97 6.26
C SER A 73 -37.33 -14.53 5.02
N ILE A 74 -38.52 -13.94 5.20
CA ILE A 74 -39.40 -13.48 4.12
C ILE A 74 -39.56 -11.96 4.24
N ASP A 75 -39.38 -11.26 3.12
CA ASP A 75 -39.62 -9.81 3.05
C ASP A 75 -41.08 -9.54 2.63
N LEU A 76 -41.86 -8.94 3.52
CA LEU A 76 -43.30 -8.70 3.33
C LEU A 76 -43.64 -7.21 3.35
N PRO A 77 -44.63 -6.77 2.57
CA PRO A 77 -44.97 -5.34 2.45
C PRO A 77 -45.47 -4.74 3.76
N ASP A 78 -45.30 -3.43 3.95
CA ASP A 78 -45.75 -2.68 5.15
C ASP A 78 -47.21 -2.95 5.53
N SER A 79 -48.08 -3.18 4.53
CA SER A 79 -49.50 -3.49 4.72
C SER A 79 -49.75 -4.81 5.46
N PHE A 80 -48.81 -5.75 5.45
CA PHE A 80 -48.88 -7.02 6.18
C PHE A 80 -48.66 -6.81 7.69
N TRP A 81 -47.72 -5.94 8.05
CA TRP A 81 -47.22 -5.84 9.43
C TRP A 81 -48.20 -5.16 10.38
N SER A 82 -48.93 -4.14 9.91
CA SER A 82 -49.85 -3.39 10.76
C SER A 82 -50.98 -4.26 11.34
N PRO A 83 -51.72 -5.08 10.55
CA PRO A 83 -52.72 -6.01 11.08
C PRO A 83 -52.12 -7.06 12.03
N LEU A 84 -50.95 -7.59 11.68
CA LEU A 84 -50.28 -8.61 12.49
C LEU A 84 -49.91 -8.09 13.88
N PHE A 85 -49.32 -6.89 13.94
CA PHE A 85 -48.93 -6.26 15.20
C PHE A 85 -50.12 -5.89 16.08
N ALA A 86 -51.17 -5.29 15.49
CA ALA A 86 -52.39 -4.96 16.22
C ALA A 86 -53.00 -6.18 16.94
N GLN A 87 -52.90 -7.36 16.32
CA GLN A 87 -53.42 -8.59 16.90
C GLN A 87 -52.56 -9.17 18.03
N PHE A 88 -51.23 -9.17 17.88
CA PHE A 88 -50.34 -9.83 18.84
C PHE A 88 -49.84 -8.92 19.96
N LYS A 89 -49.94 -7.61 19.80
CA LYS A 89 -49.48 -6.62 20.80
C LYS A 89 -50.03 -6.86 22.20
N THR A 90 -51.29 -7.25 22.33
CA THR A 90 -51.93 -7.48 23.65
C THR A 90 -51.52 -8.80 24.32
N GLN A 91 -50.94 -9.73 23.56
CA GLN A 91 -50.51 -11.05 24.05
C GLN A 91 -49.02 -11.09 24.39
N LEU A 92 -48.30 -10.03 24.03
CA LEU A 92 -46.85 -10.00 24.02
C LEU A 92 -46.30 -9.99 25.45
N SER A 93 -45.83 -11.15 25.90
CA SER A 93 -45.19 -11.35 27.20
C SER A 93 -44.24 -12.54 27.14
N PRO A 94 -43.26 -12.65 28.06
CA PRO A 94 -42.32 -13.79 28.07
C PRO A 94 -43.01 -15.15 28.25
N LYS A 95 -44.21 -15.17 28.85
CA LYS A 95 -45.02 -16.39 29.03
C LYS A 95 -45.81 -16.79 27.78
N TRP A 96 -45.79 -15.96 26.73
CA TRP A 96 -46.54 -16.25 25.52
C TRP A 96 -45.87 -17.38 24.73
N LYS A 97 -46.64 -18.41 24.40
CA LYS A 97 -46.15 -19.63 23.75
C LYS A 97 -45.51 -19.44 22.36
N PHE A 98 -45.68 -18.26 21.76
CA PHE A 98 -45.12 -17.87 20.46
C PHE A 98 -44.08 -16.74 20.57
N ALA A 99 -43.64 -16.40 21.79
CA ALA A 99 -42.75 -15.25 22.01
C ALA A 99 -41.44 -15.35 21.23
N GLU A 100 -40.80 -16.52 21.21
CA GLU A 100 -39.55 -16.75 20.49
C GLU A 100 -39.71 -16.52 18.98
N GLU A 101 -40.66 -17.21 18.35
CA GLU A 101 -40.87 -17.16 16.91
C GLU A 101 -41.36 -15.78 16.48
N PHE A 102 -42.19 -15.13 17.29
CA PHE A 102 -42.66 -13.77 17.01
C PHE A 102 -41.53 -12.75 17.11
N LEU A 103 -40.65 -12.84 18.11
CA LEU A 103 -39.50 -11.95 18.22
C LEU A 103 -38.59 -12.05 17.00
N LEU A 104 -38.30 -13.27 16.51
CA LEU A 104 -37.53 -13.47 15.28
C LEU A 104 -38.26 -12.93 14.05
N CYS A 105 -39.57 -13.17 13.94
CA CYS A 105 -40.40 -12.65 12.87
C CYS A 105 -40.34 -11.12 12.76
N ILE A 106 -40.39 -10.40 13.90
CA ILE A 106 -40.32 -8.92 13.89
C ILE A 106 -38.99 -8.40 13.30
N SER A 107 -37.92 -9.19 13.29
CA SER A 107 -36.62 -8.74 12.74
C SER A 107 -36.63 -8.43 11.24
N THR A 108 -37.64 -8.87 10.50
CA THR A 108 -37.86 -8.52 9.08
C THR A 108 -38.87 -7.40 8.86
N ALA A 109 -39.52 -6.91 9.93
CA ALA A 109 -40.52 -5.87 9.81
C ALA A 109 -39.90 -4.48 9.57
N PRO A 110 -40.55 -3.62 8.77
CA PRO A 110 -40.17 -2.22 8.61
C PRO A 110 -40.16 -1.48 9.95
N THR A 111 -39.12 -0.68 10.18
CA THR A 111 -38.98 0.14 11.40
C THR A 111 -40.17 1.08 11.60
N SER A 112 -40.70 1.65 10.51
CA SER A 112 -41.92 2.50 10.51
C SER A 112 -43.11 1.78 11.12
N SER A 113 -43.39 0.55 10.71
CA SER A 113 -44.51 -0.27 11.19
C SER A 113 -44.40 -0.59 12.68
N ILE A 114 -43.18 -0.90 13.15
CA ILE A 114 -42.93 -1.18 14.57
C ILE A 114 -43.15 0.08 15.40
N LEU A 115 -42.59 1.22 14.99
CA LEU A 115 -42.72 2.48 15.72
C LEU A 115 -44.16 3.00 15.71
N GLN A 116 -44.91 2.82 14.62
CA GLN A 116 -46.32 3.21 14.56
C GLN A 116 -47.18 2.43 15.54
N GLU A 117 -46.95 1.12 15.69
CA GLU A 117 -47.80 0.29 16.55
C GLU A 117 -47.29 0.23 18.00
N PHE A 118 -45.99 0.15 18.24
CA PHE A 118 -45.42 -0.01 19.59
C PHE A 118 -44.84 1.26 20.21
N ASN A 119 -44.73 2.37 19.46
CA ASN A 119 -44.09 3.64 19.81
C ASN A 119 -42.57 3.57 20.08
N THR A 120 -42.04 2.40 20.46
CA THR A 120 -40.63 2.19 20.85
C THR A 120 -40.28 0.72 20.73
N PHE A 121 -38.99 0.40 20.61
CA PHE A 121 -38.46 -0.97 20.70
C PHE A 121 -38.34 -1.48 22.15
N ASN A 122 -38.59 -0.63 23.16
CA ASN A 122 -38.44 -0.99 24.58
C ASN A 122 -39.33 -2.14 25.04
N PHE A 123 -40.40 -2.48 24.30
CA PHE A 123 -41.23 -3.65 24.62
C PHE A 123 -40.44 -4.97 24.58
N ILE A 124 -39.30 -5.00 23.87
CA ILE A 124 -38.41 -6.18 23.80
C ILE A 124 -37.58 -6.34 25.09
N ASN A 125 -37.39 -5.26 25.88
CA ASN A 125 -36.53 -5.28 27.08
C ASN A 125 -37.02 -6.25 28.17
N GLN A 126 -38.30 -6.63 28.15
CA GLN A 126 -38.87 -7.60 29.10
C GLN A 126 -38.40 -9.05 28.83
N PHE A 127 -37.83 -9.34 27.64
CA PHE A 127 -37.38 -10.67 27.24
C PHE A 127 -35.87 -10.88 27.44
N LEU A 128 -35.12 -9.83 27.79
CA LEU A 128 -33.66 -9.88 27.93
C LEU A 128 -33.17 -10.75 29.09
N ASP A 129 -34.00 -10.88 30.14
CA ASP A 129 -33.67 -11.65 31.35
C ASP A 129 -34.46 -12.96 31.44
N ASP A 130 -35.12 -13.39 30.35
CA ASP A 130 -35.93 -14.60 30.36
C ASP A 130 -35.08 -15.85 30.62
N GLN A 131 -35.65 -16.83 31.35
CA GLN A 131 -34.94 -18.09 31.66
C GLN A 131 -34.76 -18.98 30.43
N ASN A 132 -35.61 -18.84 29.43
CA ASN A 132 -35.47 -19.54 28.16
C ASN A 132 -34.41 -18.85 27.29
N VAL A 133 -33.34 -19.60 27.02
CA VAL A 133 -32.19 -19.16 26.21
C VAL A 133 -32.60 -18.77 24.79
N GLU A 134 -33.56 -19.47 24.17
CA GLU A 134 -33.96 -19.17 22.79
C GLU A 134 -34.81 -17.90 22.72
N ILE A 135 -35.70 -17.65 23.68
CA ILE A 135 -36.42 -16.35 23.80
C ILE A 135 -35.44 -15.21 23.97
N ARG A 136 -34.45 -15.39 24.86
CA ARG A 136 -33.40 -14.40 25.10
C ARG A 136 -32.59 -14.12 23.84
N PHE A 137 -32.20 -15.17 23.12
CA PHE A 137 -31.47 -15.05 21.85
C PHE A 137 -32.29 -14.29 20.80
N SER A 138 -33.56 -14.63 20.62
CA SER A 138 -34.46 -13.94 19.70
C SER A 138 -34.60 -12.46 20.04
N ALA A 139 -34.75 -12.13 21.33
CA ALA A 139 -34.83 -10.74 21.78
C ALA A 139 -33.55 -9.94 21.44
N PHE A 140 -32.37 -10.48 21.77
CA PHE A 140 -31.11 -9.81 21.46
C PHE A 140 -30.84 -9.72 19.96
N SER A 141 -31.22 -10.73 19.18
CA SER A 141 -31.01 -10.77 17.73
C SER A 141 -31.85 -9.70 17.04
N THR A 142 -33.12 -9.60 17.43
CA THR A 142 -34.04 -8.59 16.92
C THR A 142 -33.60 -7.19 17.31
N LEU A 143 -33.19 -6.96 18.57
CA LEU A 143 -32.62 -5.66 18.95
C LEU A 143 -31.34 -5.34 18.18
N TYR A 144 -30.47 -6.32 17.90
CA TYR A 144 -29.22 -6.09 17.18
C TYR A 144 -29.50 -5.69 15.74
N LYS A 145 -30.54 -6.26 15.12
CA LYS A 145 -31.01 -5.87 13.79
C LYS A 145 -31.44 -4.41 13.75
N PHE A 146 -32.11 -3.92 14.79
CA PHE A 146 -32.60 -2.55 14.90
C PHE A 146 -31.69 -1.62 15.70
N ARG A 147 -30.44 -2.01 15.97
CA ARG A 147 -29.52 -1.29 16.88
C ARG A 147 -29.33 0.20 16.58
N ASP A 148 -29.47 0.60 15.32
CA ASP A 148 -29.35 2.00 14.88
C ASP A 148 -30.60 2.85 15.22
N ASN A 149 -31.70 2.23 15.64
CA ASN A 149 -33.00 2.85 15.93
C ASN A 149 -33.44 2.71 17.39
N ILE A 150 -32.60 2.16 18.27
CA ILE A 150 -32.93 1.94 19.68
C ILE A 150 -32.07 2.79 20.61
N VAL A 151 -32.61 3.09 21.80
CA VAL A 151 -31.84 3.66 22.90
C VAL A 151 -31.22 2.52 23.70
N ILE A 152 -29.90 2.48 23.74
CA ILE A 152 -29.15 1.48 24.51
C ILE A 152 -29.21 1.87 25.99
N THR A 153 -29.75 0.98 26.83
CA THR A 153 -29.91 1.20 28.28
C THR A 153 -28.85 0.45 29.07
N ASP A 154 -28.50 0.93 30.26
CA ASP A 154 -27.55 0.26 31.16
C ASP A 154 -27.97 -1.19 31.47
N LYS A 155 -29.29 -1.42 31.61
CA LYS A 155 -29.85 -2.76 31.78
C LYS A 155 -29.48 -3.67 30.61
N MET A 156 -29.64 -3.18 29.38
CA MET A 156 -29.30 -3.95 28.18
C MET A 156 -27.80 -4.26 28.13
N VAL A 157 -26.95 -3.29 28.48
CA VAL A 157 -25.49 -3.51 28.57
C VAL A 157 -25.18 -4.58 29.59
N GLN A 158 -25.77 -4.54 30.79
CA GLN A 158 -25.56 -5.57 31.80
C GLN A 158 -26.00 -6.96 31.31
N SER A 159 -27.18 -7.08 30.70
CA SER A 159 -27.65 -8.35 30.17
C SER A 159 -26.76 -8.88 29.02
N ILE A 160 -26.11 -8.00 28.23
CA ILE A 160 -25.10 -8.40 27.22
C ILE A 160 -23.87 -9.00 27.91
N LEU A 161 -23.38 -8.38 28.98
CA LEU A 161 -22.21 -8.85 29.72
C LEU A 161 -22.48 -10.18 30.42
N ASP A 162 -23.66 -10.34 31.01
CA ASP A 162 -24.07 -11.57 31.70
C ASP A 162 -24.07 -12.78 30.74
N ASN A 163 -24.42 -12.55 29.46
CA ASN A 163 -24.42 -13.58 28.44
C ASN A 163 -23.01 -14.11 28.10
N LEU A 164 -21.93 -13.36 28.35
CA LEU A 164 -20.56 -13.81 28.06
C LEU A 164 -20.16 -15.06 28.84
N THR A 165 -20.75 -15.24 30.03
CA THR A 165 -20.47 -16.38 30.92
C THR A 165 -21.43 -17.56 30.71
N MET A 166 -22.41 -17.43 29.81
CA MET A 166 -23.40 -18.47 29.59
C MET A 166 -22.88 -19.60 28.69
N LYS A 167 -23.41 -20.81 28.90
CA LYS A 167 -23.10 -22.00 28.07
C LYS A 167 -23.79 -21.99 26.69
N SER A 168 -24.30 -20.85 26.22
CA SER A 168 -25.02 -20.74 24.95
C SER A 168 -24.16 -20.09 23.86
N PRO A 169 -23.64 -20.87 22.88
CA PRO A 169 -22.78 -20.35 21.83
C PRO A 169 -23.38 -19.19 21.02
N LYS A 170 -24.69 -19.28 20.70
CA LYS A 170 -25.41 -18.27 19.91
C LYS A 170 -25.46 -16.91 20.64
N LEU A 171 -25.73 -16.93 21.95
CA LEU A 171 -25.80 -15.71 22.75
C LEU A 171 -24.43 -15.08 22.95
N VAL A 172 -23.40 -15.88 23.20
CA VAL A 172 -22.03 -15.37 23.35
C VAL A 172 -21.56 -14.74 22.04
N PHE A 173 -21.78 -15.39 20.89
CA PHE A 173 -21.47 -14.84 19.57
C PHE A 173 -22.16 -13.49 19.34
N LEU A 174 -23.45 -13.39 19.66
CA LEU A 174 -24.22 -12.17 19.51
C LEU A 174 -23.78 -11.07 20.51
N SER A 175 -23.34 -11.46 21.70
CA SER A 175 -22.83 -10.53 22.72
C SER A 175 -21.51 -9.91 22.28
N VAL A 176 -20.62 -10.67 21.63
CA VAL A 176 -19.39 -10.11 21.02
C VAL A 176 -19.75 -9.08 19.95
N ASN A 177 -20.74 -9.35 19.09
CA ASN A 177 -21.20 -8.39 18.09
C ASN A 177 -21.76 -7.10 18.73
N TRP A 178 -22.54 -7.25 19.80
CA TRP A 178 -23.03 -6.11 20.57
C TRP A 178 -21.90 -5.28 21.17
N ILE A 179 -20.90 -5.92 21.79
CA ILE A 179 -19.75 -5.23 22.38
C ILE A 179 -18.97 -4.45 21.31
N MET A 180 -18.71 -5.09 20.15
CA MET A 180 -18.08 -4.41 19.01
C MET A 180 -18.88 -3.18 18.57
N PHE A 181 -20.21 -3.31 18.50
CA PHE A 181 -21.09 -2.18 18.17
C PHE A 181 -21.03 -1.08 19.22
N LEU A 182 -21.14 -1.40 20.52
CA LEU A 182 -21.07 -0.43 21.62
C LEU A 182 -19.78 0.40 21.60
N ILE A 183 -18.66 -0.24 21.27
CA ILE A 183 -17.38 0.44 21.10
C ILE A 183 -17.40 1.32 19.83
N SER A 184 -17.95 0.83 18.72
CA SER A 184 -18.00 1.59 17.46
C SER A 184 -18.85 2.86 17.53
N VAL A 185 -19.82 2.92 18.44
CA VAL A 185 -20.69 4.09 18.67
C VAL A 185 -20.26 4.92 19.89
N ASP A 186 -19.07 4.66 20.43
CA ASP A 186 -18.53 5.35 21.61
C ASP A 186 -19.50 5.41 22.80
N TYR A 187 -20.12 4.27 23.15
CA TYR A 187 -21.03 4.20 24.29
C TYR A 187 -20.34 4.70 25.58
N PRO A 188 -21.01 5.52 26.42
CA PRO A 188 -20.38 6.16 27.57
C PRO A 188 -19.67 5.17 28.50
N ARG A 189 -18.39 5.44 28.79
CA ARG A 189 -17.55 4.65 29.71
C ARG A 189 -17.44 3.16 29.34
N ILE A 190 -17.71 2.77 28.09
CA ILE A 190 -17.71 1.38 27.65
C ILE A 190 -16.39 0.66 27.95
N GLN A 191 -15.25 1.34 27.83
CA GLN A 191 -13.93 0.80 28.14
C GLN A 191 -13.78 0.43 29.63
N GLU A 192 -14.32 1.27 30.54
CA GLU A 192 -14.30 1.00 31.99
C GLU A 192 -15.23 -0.15 32.34
N ILE A 193 -16.40 -0.22 31.69
CA ILE A 193 -17.40 -1.28 31.91
C ILE A 193 -16.86 -2.64 31.46
N LEU A 194 -16.14 -2.70 30.34
CA LEU A 194 -15.60 -3.94 29.78
C LEU A 194 -14.28 -4.39 30.43
N ALA A 195 -13.54 -3.51 31.10
CA ALA A 195 -12.24 -3.83 31.69
C ALA A 195 -12.25 -5.08 32.61
N PRO A 196 -13.27 -5.30 33.48
CA PRO A 196 -13.38 -6.50 34.32
C PRO A 196 -13.65 -7.79 33.53
N TYR A 197 -14.13 -7.69 32.29
CA TYR A 197 -14.57 -8.81 31.46
C TYR A 197 -13.50 -9.25 30.44
N LYS A 198 -12.30 -8.65 30.46
CA LYS A 198 -11.23 -8.93 29.48
C LYS A 198 -10.89 -10.41 29.38
N ASP A 199 -10.67 -11.08 30.51
CA ASP A 199 -10.30 -12.50 30.52
C ASP A 199 -11.42 -13.38 29.97
N GLN A 200 -12.66 -13.08 30.37
CA GLN A 200 -13.85 -13.81 29.89
C GLN A 200 -14.07 -13.64 28.39
N ILE A 201 -13.81 -12.44 27.85
CA ILE A 201 -13.88 -12.18 26.40
C ILE A 201 -12.76 -12.93 25.67
N PHE A 202 -11.57 -13.04 26.26
CA PHE A 202 -10.48 -13.82 25.68
C PHE A 202 -10.78 -15.34 25.67
N ASP A 203 -11.37 -15.85 26.75
CA ASP A 203 -11.75 -17.26 26.91
C ASP A 203 -12.83 -17.74 25.93
N ILE A 204 -13.45 -16.83 25.17
CA ILE A 204 -14.36 -17.17 24.05
C ILE A 204 -13.59 -17.84 22.91
N LEU A 205 -12.33 -17.46 22.66
CA LEU A 205 -11.53 -18.00 21.55
C LEU A 205 -11.41 -19.54 21.59
N PRO A 206 -10.98 -20.19 22.70
CA PRO A 206 -10.87 -21.65 22.75
C PRO A 206 -12.23 -22.38 22.75
N VAL A 207 -13.30 -21.77 23.26
CA VAL A 207 -14.60 -22.44 23.40
C VAL A 207 -15.44 -22.31 22.13
N LEU A 208 -15.45 -21.12 21.53
CA LEU A 208 -16.33 -20.75 20.41
C LEU A 208 -15.57 -20.29 19.17
N GLY A 209 -14.26 -20.56 19.10
CA GLY A 209 -13.38 -20.20 17.98
C GLY A 209 -13.85 -20.70 16.61
N HIS A 210 -14.75 -21.67 16.53
CA HIS A 210 -15.34 -22.17 15.28
C HIS A 210 -16.57 -21.38 14.81
N LEU A 211 -17.18 -20.56 15.67
CA LEU A 211 -18.34 -19.74 15.35
C LEU A 211 -18.00 -18.28 15.12
N ILE A 212 -16.89 -17.80 15.69
CA ILE A 212 -16.45 -16.42 15.54
C ILE A 212 -15.68 -16.23 14.22
N ASN A 213 -15.88 -15.08 13.59
CA ASN A 213 -15.19 -14.72 12.35
C ASN A 213 -13.87 -13.98 12.64
N GLN A 214 -13.07 -13.76 11.59
CA GLN A 214 -11.79 -13.04 11.67
C GLN A 214 -11.90 -11.69 12.39
N LYS A 215 -12.89 -10.86 12.05
CA LYS A 215 -13.02 -9.51 12.62
C LYS A 215 -13.26 -9.56 14.13
N GLN A 216 -13.99 -10.56 14.58
CA GLN A 216 -14.23 -10.79 16.01
C GLN A 216 -12.97 -11.27 16.72
N VAL A 217 -12.18 -12.17 16.11
CA VAL A 217 -10.90 -12.61 16.67
C VAL A 217 -9.93 -11.43 16.80
N GLU A 218 -9.80 -10.62 15.75
CA GLU A 218 -8.97 -9.42 15.75
C GLU A 218 -9.42 -8.42 16.82
N PHE A 219 -10.73 -8.20 16.93
CA PHE A 219 -11.31 -7.38 17.99
C PHE A 219 -10.94 -7.89 19.39
N ILE A 220 -11.13 -9.19 19.65
CA ILE A 220 -10.84 -9.80 20.95
C ILE A 220 -9.36 -9.60 21.30
N LEU A 221 -8.44 -9.94 20.39
CA LEU A 221 -7.00 -9.83 20.64
C LEU A 221 -6.56 -8.38 20.88
N ASN A 222 -7.08 -7.42 20.10
CA ASN A 222 -6.75 -6.01 20.26
C ASN A 222 -7.30 -5.44 21.57
N PHE A 223 -8.47 -5.88 22.00
CA PHE A 223 -9.12 -5.42 23.23
C PHE A 223 -8.48 -6.00 24.50
N THR A 224 -8.21 -7.30 24.51
CA THR A 224 -7.70 -7.99 25.70
C THR A 224 -6.19 -7.82 25.84
N GLN A 225 -5.47 -7.56 24.74
CA GLN A 225 -4.00 -7.43 24.68
C GLN A 225 -3.29 -8.59 25.41
N PRO A 226 -3.59 -9.84 25.04
CA PRO A 226 -3.06 -11.01 25.73
C PRO A 226 -1.56 -11.16 25.46
N THR A 227 -0.83 -11.64 26.45
CA THR A 227 0.58 -12.04 26.31
C THR A 227 0.73 -13.16 25.29
N ILE A 228 1.93 -13.34 24.73
CA ILE A 228 2.22 -14.42 23.78
C ILE A 228 1.85 -15.79 24.34
N SER A 229 2.17 -16.07 25.61
CA SER A 229 1.83 -17.34 26.26
C SER A 229 0.31 -17.55 26.35
N GLN A 230 -0.45 -16.49 26.64
CA GLN A 230 -1.92 -16.54 26.65
C GLN A 230 -2.48 -16.77 25.24
N GLN A 231 -1.92 -16.12 24.21
CA GLN A 231 -2.36 -16.29 22.82
C GLN A 231 -2.14 -17.72 22.29
N ILE A 232 -1.08 -18.40 22.71
CA ILE A 232 -0.76 -19.75 22.21
C ILE A 232 -1.67 -20.81 22.81
N ALA A 233 -2.08 -20.66 24.07
CA ALA A 233 -2.93 -21.62 24.77
C ALA A 233 -4.21 -22.04 24.01
N PRO A 234 -5.00 -21.13 23.41
CA PRO A 234 -6.22 -21.51 22.69
C PRO A 234 -5.99 -22.12 21.30
N VAL A 235 -4.77 -22.11 20.75
CA VAL A 235 -4.49 -22.53 19.36
C VAL A 235 -4.91 -23.97 19.11
N THR A 236 -4.65 -24.88 20.07
CA THR A 236 -4.99 -26.32 19.96
C THR A 236 -6.48 -26.62 20.11
N HIS A 237 -7.26 -25.66 20.63
CA HIS A 237 -8.69 -25.80 20.89
C HIS A 237 -9.56 -24.97 19.92
N SER A 238 -8.92 -24.16 19.09
CA SER A 238 -9.57 -23.27 18.13
C SER A 238 -9.80 -23.96 16.78
N SER A 239 -10.73 -23.42 15.99
CA SER A 239 -10.83 -23.77 14.57
C SER A 239 -9.55 -23.41 13.83
N ILE A 240 -9.25 -24.08 12.71
CA ILE A 240 -8.03 -23.81 11.92
C ILE A 240 -7.96 -22.34 11.49
N SER A 241 -9.10 -21.75 11.08
CA SER A 241 -9.16 -20.34 10.70
C SER A 241 -8.77 -19.41 11.86
N THR A 242 -9.30 -19.67 13.05
CA THR A 242 -9.03 -18.85 14.24
C THR A 242 -7.60 -19.06 14.73
N ALA A 243 -7.10 -20.30 14.69
CA ALA A 243 -5.72 -20.62 14.97
C ALA A 243 -4.74 -19.90 14.00
N CYS A 244 -5.07 -19.82 12.71
CA CYS A 244 -4.27 -19.07 11.74
C CYS A 244 -4.16 -17.58 12.11
N TYR A 245 -5.27 -16.95 12.52
CA TYR A 245 -5.28 -15.54 12.94
C TYR A 245 -4.54 -15.30 14.25
N ILE A 246 -4.72 -16.17 15.24
CA ILE A 246 -4.02 -16.08 16.50
C ILE A 246 -2.50 -16.17 16.25
N LEU A 247 -2.05 -17.15 15.48
CA LEU A 247 -0.62 -17.29 15.19
C LEU A 247 -0.07 -16.11 14.38
N SER A 248 -0.77 -15.67 13.33
CA SER A 248 -0.29 -14.56 12.49
C SER A 248 -0.19 -13.22 13.24
N SER A 249 -0.95 -13.05 14.32
CA SER A 249 -0.96 -11.85 15.16
C SER A 249 0.01 -11.87 16.34
N LEU A 250 0.67 -13.00 16.65
CA LEU A 250 1.68 -13.07 17.72
C LEU A 250 2.77 -11.98 17.63
N PRO A 251 3.28 -11.59 16.45
CA PRO A 251 4.25 -10.49 16.34
C PRO A 251 3.73 -9.10 16.68
N LEU A 252 2.42 -8.95 16.89
CA LEU A 252 1.75 -7.71 17.29
C LEU A 252 1.52 -7.65 18.80
N ALA A 253 1.80 -8.72 19.55
CA ALA A 253 1.66 -8.74 20.99
C ALA A 253 2.64 -7.76 21.65
N ASN A 254 2.19 -7.09 22.71
CA ASN A 254 2.98 -6.06 23.40
C ASN A 254 4.28 -6.61 24.01
N ASP A 255 4.28 -7.88 24.41
CA ASP A 255 5.41 -8.60 24.99
C ASP A 255 6.31 -9.27 23.93
N PHE A 256 6.00 -9.14 22.63
CA PHE A 256 6.81 -9.72 21.54
C PHE A 256 8.29 -9.33 21.54
N PRO A 257 8.69 -8.08 21.85
CA PRO A 257 10.10 -7.74 21.97
C PRO A 257 10.86 -8.58 23.03
N SER A 258 10.15 -9.16 24.00
CA SER A 258 10.71 -9.96 25.12
C SER A 258 10.50 -11.47 24.94
N ILE A 259 10.26 -11.95 23.72
CA ILE A 259 9.93 -13.36 23.41
C ILE A 259 11.05 -14.39 23.67
N SER A 260 12.23 -13.97 24.16
CA SER A 260 13.38 -14.86 24.40
C SER A 260 13.10 -16.03 25.35
N ASN A 261 12.02 -15.96 26.14
CA ASN A 261 11.62 -16.99 27.10
C ASN A 261 10.56 -17.96 26.56
N LEU A 262 10.22 -17.91 25.27
CA LEU A 262 9.21 -18.78 24.68
C LEU A 262 9.73 -20.22 24.54
N PRO A 263 8.96 -21.25 24.94
CA PRO A 263 9.30 -22.64 24.63
C PRO A 263 9.08 -22.92 23.13
N LEU A 264 10.06 -22.56 22.30
CA LEU A 264 10.00 -22.70 20.83
C LEU A 264 9.67 -24.13 20.39
N ASN A 265 10.11 -25.13 21.16
CA ASN A 265 9.78 -26.54 20.96
C ASN A 265 8.29 -26.87 21.04
N VAL A 266 7.48 -26.01 21.68
CA VAL A 266 6.00 -26.13 21.73
C VAL A 266 5.36 -25.32 20.61
N VAL A 267 5.93 -24.17 20.25
CA VAL A 267 5.30 -23.19 19.36
C VAL A 267 5.57 -23.48 17.88
N LEU A 268 6.82 -23.82 17.54
CA LEU A 268 7.21 -24.07 16.15
C LEU A 268 6.46 -25.27 15.52
N PRO A 269 6.19 -26.39 16.23
CA PRO A 269 5.34 -27.46 15.70
C PRO A 269 3.93 -26.99 15.34
N LEU A 270 3.30 -26.16 16.16
CA LEU A 270 1.95 -25.63 15.89
C LEU A 270 1.89 -24.85 14.58
N TYR A 271 2.91 -24.03 14.31
CA TYR A 271 3.03 -23.32 13.04
C TYR A 271 3.13 -24.27 11.85
N ILE A 272 3.96 -25.32 11.96
CA ILE A 272 4.14 -26.29 10.88
C ILE A 272 2.83 -27.03 10.59
N ASP A 273 2.13 -27.48 11.63
CA ASP A 273 0.88 -28.22 11.48
C ASP A 273 -0.20 -27.36 10.84
N ILE A 274 -0.29 -26.08 11.22
CA ILE A 274 -1.25 -25.14 10.66
C ILE A 274 -0.90 -24.75 9.21
N ILE A 275 0.37 -24.47 8.91
CA ILE A 275 0.82 -24.11 7.56
C ILE A 275 0.59 -25.25 6.57
N LYS A 276 0.84 -26.50 6.99
CA LYS A 276 0.57 -27.71 6.18
C LYS A 276 -0.90 -27.91 5.87
N ASN A 277 -1.79 -27.33 6.67
CA ASN A 277 -3.23 -27.50 6.48
C ASN A 277 -3.72 -26.75 5.24
N THR A 278 -4.58 -27.38 4.42
CA THR A 278 -5.13 -26.79 3.20
C THR A 278 -6.02 -25.57 3.48
N PHE A 279 -6.64 -25.51 4.66
CA PHE A 279 -7.49 -24.38 5.07
C PHE A 279 -6.69 -23.14 5.49
N SER A 280 -5.35 -23.20 5.53
CA SER A 280 -4.48 -22.05 5.84
C SER A 280 -4.12 -21.18 4.62
N ASN A 281 -4.51 -21.57 3.41
CA ASN A 281 -4.12 -20.91 2.16
C ASN A 281 -4.33 -19.38 2.17
N GLY A 282 -5.37 -18.88 2.84
CA GLY A 282 -5.70 -17.45 2.88
C GLY A 282 -4.80 -16.60 3.78
N LEU A 283 -4.00 -17.20 4.68
CA LEU A 283 -3.13 -16.52 5.64
C LEU A 283 -1.69 -17.05 5.66
N ARG A 284 -1.33 -17.85 4.66
CA ARG A 284 -0.08 -18.62 4.72
C ARG A 284 1.15 -17.71 4.69
N LEU A 285 1.09 -16.58 3.96
CA LEU A 285 2.19 -15.60 3.90
C LEU A 285 2.38 -14.88 5.25
N GLU A 286 1.28 -14.54 5.92
CA GLU A 286 1.26 -13.93 7.24
C GLU A 286 1.81 -14.90 8.29
N LEU A 287 1.42 -16.17 8.22
CA LEU A 287 1.96 -17.24 9.05
C LEU A 287 3.46 -17.43 8.85
N TYR A 288 3.95 -17.48 7.61
CA TYR A 288 5.39 -17.53 7.35
C TYR A 288 6.12 -16.30 7.89
N THR A 289 5.54 -15.11 7.72
CA THR A 289 6.11 -13.86 8.23
C THR A 289 6.21 -13.88 9.74
N ALA A 290 5.15 -14.30 10.44
CA ALA A 290 5.13 -14.40 11.89
C ALA A 290 6.11 -15.44 12.41
N TYR A 291 6.14 -16.62 11.79
CA TYR A 291 7.09 -17.69 12.10
C TYR A 291 8.55 -17.22 12.01
N LEU A 292 8.92 -16.57 10.91
CA LEU A 292 10.30 -16.10 10.71
C LEU A 292 10.67 -14.97 11.67
N LYS A 293 9.74 -14.07 11.99
CA LYS A 293 9.97 -13.03 13.02
C LYS A 293 10.22 -13.64 14.40
N ILE A 294 9.49 -14.69 14.77
CA ILE A 294 9.70 -15.40 16.04
C ILE A 294 11.11 -15.97 16.09
N LEU A 295 11.57 -16.65 15.03
CA LEU A 295 12.92 -17.21 14.98
C LEU A 295 14.02 -16.16 15.11
N ILE A 296 13.85 -14.99 14.48
CA ILE A 296 14.80 -13.87 14.58
C ILE A 296 14.79 -13.30 16.01
N GLN A 297 13.62 -12.96 16.53
CA GLN A 297 13.49 -12.24 17.80
C GLN A 297 13.85 -13.13 19.01
N ALA A 298 13.59 -14.43 18.94
CA ALA A 298 13.92 -15.39 20.00
C ALA A 298 15.40 -15.85 19.96
N GLU A 299 16.20 -15.37 19.01
CA GLU A 299 17.57 -15.86 18.76
C GLU A 299 17.64 -17.40 18.73
N ALA A 300 16.71 -18.00 18.00
CA ALA A 300 16.39 -19.42 18.13
C ALA A 300 17.65 -20.33 17.98
N PRO A 301 17.91 -21.23 18.95
CA PRO A 301 19.13 -22.04 18.98
C PRO A 301 19.23 -22.98 17.78
N ALA A 302 20.45 -23.45 17.50
CA ALA A 302 20.75 -24.30 16.34
C ALA A 302 19.93 -25.61 16.28
N GLN A 303 19.41 -26.09 17.42
CA GLN A 303 18.54 -27.27 17.50
C GLN A 303 17.19 -27.09 16.79
N ASP A 304 16.73 -25.84 16.62
CA ASP A 304 15.45 -25.53 15.95
C ASP A 304 15.57 -25.46 14.42
N LYS A 305 16.79 -25.66 13.90
CA LYS A 305 17.10 -25.68 12.46
C LYS A 305 16.22 -26.63 11.66
N ILE A 306 15.84 -27.78 12.23
CA ILE A 306 15.01 -28.79 11.56
C ILE A 306 13.59 -28.27 11.23
N PHE A 307 13.04 -27.41 12.09
CA PHE A 307 11.74 -26.78 11.87
C PHE A 307 11.82 -25.76 10.73
N PHE A 308 12.91 -24.97 10.71
CA PHE A 308 13.15 -24.01 9.64
C PHE A 308 13.35 -24.69 8.28
N GLU A 309 14.09 -25.80 8.21
CA GLU A 309 14.25 -26.59 6.97
C GLU A 309 12.90 -27.11 6.44
N THR A 310 12.03 -27.55 7.33
CA THR A 310 10.68 -28.03 6.97
C THR A 310 9.82 -26.92 6.37
N ILE A 311 9.82 -25.74 6.97
CA ILE A 311 9.10 -24.56 6.46
C ILE A 311 9.72 -24.02 5.17
N SER A 312 11.05 -24.05 5.09
CA SER A 312 11.83 -23.64 3.92
C SER A 312 11.40 -24.38 2.66
N ASP A 313 11.26 -25.71 2.73
CA ASP A 313 10.86 -26.50 1.56
C ASP A 313 9.43 -26.17 1.10
N MET A 314 8.52 -25.86 2.02
CA MET A 314 7.16 -25.43 1.68
C MET A 314 7.14 -24.04 1.05
N LEU A 315 7.88 -23.09 1.63
CA LEU A 315 7.93 -21.72 1.16
C LEU A 315 8.56 -21.61 -0.23
N LEU A 316 9.51 -22.49 -0.57
CA LEU A 316 10.08 -22.61 -1.92
C LEU A 316 9.09 -23.18 -2.96
N GLN A 317 8.11 -23.98 -2.52
CA GLN A 317 7.09 -24.58 -3.37
C GLN A 317 5.85 -23.69 -3.56
N GLU A 318 5.73 -22.61 -2.79
CA GLU A 318 4.63 -21.65 -2.92
C GLU A 318 4.66 -20.93 -4.26
N GLN A 319 3.60 -21.12 -5.07
CA GLN A 319 3.48 -20.52 -6.40
C GLN A 319 2.91 -19.09 -6.39
N GLY A 320 2.56 -18.56 -5.21
CA GLY A 320 2.02 -17.21 -5.04
C GLY A 320 3.03 -16.08 -5.22
N GLN A 321 2.55 -14.83 -5.25
CA GLN A 321 3.43 -13.66 -5.19
C GLN A 321 3.98 -13.50 -3.76
N THR A 322 5.24 -13.87 -3.56
CA THR A 322 5.91 -13.65 -2.27
C THR A 322 6.42 -12.22 -2.18
N GLU A 323 6.08 -11.50 -1.11
CA GLU A 323 6.57 -10.14 -0.87
C GLU A 323 8.09 -10.10 -0.59
N PHE A 324 8.76 -9.02 -0.97
CA PHE A 324 10.20 -8.85 -0.74
C PHE A 324 10.57 -8.90 0.75
N LYS A 325 9.69 -8.38 1.61
CA LYS A 325 9.87 -8.39 3.07
C LYS A 325 9.93 -9.81 3.63
N LEU A 326 9.08 -10.71 3.14
CA LEU A 326 9.08 -12.11 3.55
C LEU A 326 10.37 -12.82 3.11
N VAL A 327 10.80 -12.58 1.86
CA VAL A 327 12.08 -13.11 1.35
C VAL A 327 13.27 -12.59 2.16
N ALA A 328 13.22 -11.31 2.58
CA ALA A 328 14.27 -10.72 3.42
C ALA A 328 14.37 -11.37 4.80
N LEU A 329 13.23 -11.59 5.46
CA LEU A 329 13.18 -12.32 6.75
C LEU A 329 13.69 -13.75 6.59
N TYR A 330 13.25 -14.44 5.53
CA TYR A 330 13.66 -15.81 5.25
C TYR A 330 15.17 -15.93 5.02
N ALA A 331 15.76 -15.06 4.20
CA ALA A 331 17.21 -15.04 3.98
C ALA A 331 17.99 -14.70 5.27
N THR A 332 17.43 -13.85 6.13
CA THR A 332 18.04 -13.49 7.42
C THR A 332 18.10 -14.70 8.36
N VAL A 333 17.01 -15.46 8.48
CA VAL A 333 16.98 -16.69 9.29
C VAL A 333 17.88 -17.77 8.67
N ALA A 334 17.84 -17.93 7.35
CA ALA A 334 18.72 -18.84 6.62
C ALA A 334 20.21 -18.54 6.90
N ARG A 335 20.56 -17.26 6.98
CA ARG A 335 21.90 -16.81 7.37
C ARG A 335 22.24 -17.17 8.82
N MET A 336 21.33 -16.94 9.77
CA MET A 336 21.52 -17.31 11.19
C MET A 336 21.87 -18.79 11.34
N TYR A 337 21.24 -19.67 10.55
CA TYR A 337 21.51 -21.11 10.56
C TYR A 337 22.58 -21.59 9.57
N SER A 338 23.28 -20.68 8.89
CA SER A 338 24.27 -21.02 7.85
C SER A 338 23.71 -21.92 6.73
N LEU A 339 22.42 -21.76 6.42
CA LEU A 339 21.68 -22.51 5.39
C LEU A 339 21.46 -21.73 4.10
N LEU A 340 21.81 -20.45 4.07
CA LEU A 340 21.58 -19.57 2.92
C LEU A 340 22.12 -20.14 1.59
N PRO A 341 23.35 -20.70 1.51
CA PRO A 341 23.85 -21.30 0.28
C PRO A 341 23.01 -22.50 -0.21
N ASN A 342 22.60 -23.38 0.70
CA ASN A 342 21.79 -24.56 0.38
C ASN A 342 20.41 -24.16 -0.13
N ILE A 343 19.83 -23.12 0.47
CA ILE A 343 18.53 -22.56 0.08
C ILE A 343 18.60 -21.89 -1.29
N MET A 344 19.67 -21.14 -1.58
CA MET A 344 19.92 -20.57 -2.90
C MET A 344 20.02 -21.64 -3.98
N ASP A 345 20.71 -22.74 -3.69
CA ASP A 345 20.79 -23.89 -4.59
C ASP A 345 19.43 -24.52 -4.87
N LYS A 346 18.62 -24.77 -3.82
CA LYS A 346 17.25 -25.27 -3.97
C LYS A 346 16.35 -24.31 -4.76
N ALA A 347 16.42 -23.01 -4.47
CA ALA A 347 15.63 -21.98 -5.13
C ALA A 347 15.98 -21.81 -6.62
N SER A 348 17.19 -22.22 -7.02
CA SER A 348 17.64 -22.24 -8.41
C SER A 348 17.16 -23.48 -9.20
N GLY A 349 16.51 -24.43 -8.53
CA GLY A 349 16.04 -25.69 -9.13
C GLY A 349 14.81 -25.53 -10.03
N PRO A 350 14.52 -26.56 -10.86
CA PRO A 350 13.34 -26.55 -11.71
C PRO A 350 12.05 -26.57 -10.88
N GLY A 351 11.10 -25.68 -11.20
CA GLY A 351 9.77 -25.61 -10.56
C GLY A 351 9.59 -24.50 -9.51
N VAL A 352 10.65 -23.79 -9.12
CA VAL A 352 10.58 -22.66 -8.19
C VAL A 352 10.17 -21.37 -8.92
N ASN A 353 9.38 -20.52 -8.26
CA ASN A 353 8.93 -19.25 -8.83
C ASN A 353 10.13 -18.33 -9.17
N PRO A 354 10.32 -17.92 -10.43
CA PRO A 354 11.45 -17.08 -10.81
C PRO A 354 11.51 -15.71 -10.13
N ASN A 355 10.34 -15.15 -9.78
CA ASN A 355 10.26 -13.91 -9.01
C ASN A 355 10.81 -14.11 -7.59
N TYR A 356 10.55 -15.26 -6.98
CA TYR A 356 11.04 -15.60 -5.67
C TYR A 356 12.57 -15.72 -5.67
N PHE A 357 13.13 -16.50 -6.61
CA PHE A 357 14.58 -16.64 -6.75
C PHE A 357 15.27 -15.29 -6.99
N SER A 358 14.72 -14.43 -7.85
CA SER A 358 15.27 -13.10 -8.09
C SER A 358 15.33 -12.27 -6.80
N LYS A 359 14.23 -12.20 -6.04
CA LYS A 359 14.21 -11.48 -4.75
C LYS A 359 15.22 -12.06 -3.75
N LEU A 360 15.35 -13.39 -3.72
CA LEU A 360 16.26 -14.09 -2.81
C LEU A 360 17.73 -13.79 -3.17
N VAL A 361 18.08 -13.77 -4.46
CA VAL A 361 19.41 -13.35 -4.93
C VAL A 361 19.68 -11.91 -4.54
N ALA A 362 18.71 -11.01 -4.72
CA ALA A 362 18.84 -9.59 -4.37
C ALA A 362 19.22 -9.41 -2.89
N VAL A 363 18.43 -10.01 -1.99
CA VAL A 363 18.65 -9.93 -0.55
C VAL A 363 19.96 -10.61 -0.16
N SER A 364 20.26 -11.79 -0.71
CA SER A 364 21.47 -12.54 -0.36
C SER A 364 22.73 -11.77 -0.77
N CYS A 365 22.71 -11.08 -1.90
CA CYS A 365 23.81 -10.19 -2.30
C CYS A 365 23.99 -9.03 -1.31
N ILE A 366 22.89 -8.41 -0.85
CA ILE A 366 22.96 -7.34 0.16
C ILE A 366 23.52 -7.86 1.49
N ILE A 367 23.10 -9.06 1.92
CA ILE A 367 23.65 -9.74 3.11
C ILE A 367 25.14 -10.05 2.91
N GLY A 368 25.52 -10.58 1.75
CA GLY A 368 26.88 -10.99 1.44
C GLY A 368 27.90 -9.84 1.43
N ILE A 369 27.47 -8.60 1.12
CA ILE A 369 28.32 -7.41 1.24
C ILE A 369 28.84 -7.24 2.67
N LYS A 370 28.00 -7.56 3.66
CA LYS A 370 28.34 -7.40 5.08
C LYS A 370 29.24 -8.53 5.59
N ASP A 371 29.06 -9.74 5.07
CA ASP A 371 29.62 -10.97 5.66
C ASP A 371 30.72 -11.63 4.79
N ASN A 372 31.09 -11.05 3.64
CA ASN A 372 32.10 -11.56 2.68
C ASN A 372 31.82 -13.00 2.18
N THR A 373 30.57 -13.36 1.93
CA THR A 373 30.16 -14.69 1.44
C THR A 373 30.02 -14.75 -0.08
N ASN A 374 30.70 -15.68 -0.76
CA ASN A 374 30.72 -15.78 -2.23
C ASN A 374 29.37 -16.25 -2.83
N HIS A 375 28.72 -15.37 -3.62
CA HIS A 375 27.45 -15.65 -4.32
C HIS A 375 27.56 -15.73 -5.87
N ILE A 376 28.78 -15.82 -6.44
CA ILE A 376 28.99 -15.72 -7.91
C ILE A 376 28.18 -16.74 -8.71
N ARG A 377 28.12 -17.99 -8.28
CA ARG A 377 27.38 -19.05 -8.98
C ARG A 377 25.89 -18.72 -9.13
N ASP A 378 25.28 -18.12 -8.12
CA ASP A 378 23.85 -17.81 -8.10
C ASP A 378 23.55 -16.57 -8.94
N ILE A 379 24.47 -15.59 -8.92
CA ILE A 379 24.45 -14.43 -9.82
C ILE A 379 24.51 -14.90 -11.29
N LYS A 380 25.39 -15.85 -11.63
CA LYS A 380 25.44 -16.43 -12.98
C LYS A 380 24.10 -17.02 -13.39
N LYS A 381 23.48 -17.84 -12.53
CA LYS A 381 22.17 -18.44 -12.81
C LYS A 381 21.07 -17.39 -13.01
N LEU A 382 21.01 -16.36 -12.15
CA LEU A 382 20.04 -15.27 -12.29
C LEU A 382 20.16 -14.57 -13.66
N LEU A 383 21.39 -14.31 -14.09
CA LEU A 383 21.66 -13.56 -15.32
C LEU A 383 21.47 -14.41 -16.58
N THR A 384 21.46 -15.74 -16.47
CA THR A 384 21.04 -16.64 -17.57
C THR A 384 19.53 -16.69 -17.80
N TRP A 385 18.71 -16.16 -16.87
CA TRP A 385 17.26 -16.12 -17.05
C TRP A 385 16.83 -14.94 -17.94
N THR A 386 16.07 -15.24 -18.99
CA THR A 386 15.65 -14.29 -20.03
C THR A 386 14.43 -13.41 -19.65
N ARG A 387 14.05 -13.34 -18.37
CA ARG A 387 12.81 -12.67 -17.93
C ARG A 387 13.07 -11.23 -17.45
N LYS A 388 12.21 -10.31 -17.90
CA LYS A 388 12.30 -8.85 -17.70
C LYS A 388 11.23 -8.34 -16.71
N ASP A 389 11.29 -8.75 -15.45
CA ASP A 389 10.36 -8.27 -14.40
C ASP A 389 11.06 -7.38 -13.36
N ALA A 390 10.25 -6.66 -12.56
CA ALA A 390 10.74 -5.72 -11.55
C ALA A 390 11.68 -6.38 -10.52
N SER A 391 11.39 -7.63 -10.14
CA SER A 391 12.21 -8.39 -9.18
C SER A 391 13.58 -8.71 -9.76
N TRP A 392 13.64 -9.09 -11.05
CA TRP A 392 14.88 -9.38 -11.77
C TRP A 392 15.78 -8.14 -11.87
N TYR A 393 15.21 -6.95 -12.14
CA TYR A 393 15.99 -5.70 -12.17
C TYR A 393 16.62 -5.35 -10.82
N VAL A 394 15.87 -5.49 -9.72
CA VAL A 394 16.37 -5.25 -8.36
C VAL A 394 17.45 -6.26 -7.99
N ALA A 395 17.24 -7.54 -8.32
CA ALA A 395 18.19 -8.61 -8.08
C ALA A 395 19.51 -8.39 -8.80
N THR A 396 19.43 -7.98 -10.05
CA THR A 396 20.57 -7.73 -10.89
C THR A 396 21.36 -6.51 -10.40
N GLY A 397 20.68 -5.42 -10.03
CA GLY A 397 21.31 -4.26 -9.38
C GLY A 397 22.00 -4.59 -8.06
N ALA A 398 21.37 -5.39 -7.20
CA ALA A 398 21.95 -5.83 -5.93
C ALA A 398 23.16 -6.77 -6.11
N ALA A 399 23.09 -7.69 -7.08
CA ALA A 399 24.21 -8.55 -7.45
C ALA A 399 25.43 -7.72 -7.90
N PHE A 400 25.21 -6.65 -8.66
CA PHE A 400 26.29 -5.76 -9.07
C PHE A 400 26.88 -4.95 -7.92
N LEU A 401 26.05 -4.43 -7.01
CA LEU A 401 26.55 -3.77 -5.79
C LEU A 401 27.39 -4.73 -4.93
N TYR A 402 27.00 -6.01 -4.87
CA TYR A 402 27.77 -7.03 -4.17
C TYR A 402 29.12 -7.29 -4.84
N LEU A 403 29.16 -7.46 -6.16
CA LEU A 403 30.42 -7.64 -6.91
C LEU A 403 31.36 -6.43 -6.76
N PHE A 404 30.82 -5.20 -6.70
CA PHE A 404 31.59 -3.97 -6.42
C PHE A 404 32.25 -3.99 -5.05
N ASN A 405 31.52 -4.32 -4.00
CA ASN A 405 32.06 -4.27 -2.63
C ASN A 405 33.04 -5.41 -2.33
N CYS A 406 32.89 -6.57 -2.97
CA CYS A 406 33.70 -7.74 -2.64
C CYS A 406 35.03 -7.83 -3.41
N ASN A 407 35.38 -6.87 -4.28
CA ASN A 407 36.66 -6.85 -5.02
C ASN A 407 37.03 -8.21 -5.69
N MET A 408 36.05 -8.92 -6.24
CA MET A 408 36.26 -10.26 -6.82
C MET A 408 36.89 -10.12 -8.21
N TYR A 409 38.22 -10.03 -8.26
CA TYR A 409 39.01 -9.88 -9.49
C TYR A 409 39.87 -11.13 -9.76
N THR A 410 39.37 -12.06 -10.55
CA THR A 410 40.25 -12.95 -11.33
C THR A 410 39.99 -12.71 -12.81
N VAL A 411 41.04 -12.78 -13.62
CA VAL A 411 40.97 -12.56 -15.09
C VAL A 411 39.91 -13.44 -15.73
N ASP A 412 39.77 -14.69 -15.26
CA ASP A 412 38.76 -15.64 -15.73
C ASP A 412 37.33 -15.21 -15.37
N SER A 413 37.13 -14.60 -14.18
CA SER A 413 35.81 -14.09 -13.77
C SER A 413 35.39 -12.85 -14.57
N LEU A 414 36.34 -12.05 -15.08
CA LEU A 414 36.09 -10.80 -15.79
C LEU A 414 35.55 -11.04 -17.21
N GLN A 415 36.11 -12.01 -17.94
CA GLN A 415 35.58 -12.41 -19.25
C GLN A 415 34.17 -13.02 -19.11
N GLU A 416 33.96 -13.87 -18.11
CA GLU A 416 32.64 -14.41 -17.81
C GLU A 416 31.62 -13.31 -17.49
N LEU A 417 32.01 -12.27 -16.73
CA LEU A 417 31.14 -11.13 -16.44
C LEU A 417 30.83 -10.28 -17.69
N ILE A 418 31.77 -10.18 -18.63
CA ILE A 418 31.54 -9.55 -19.93
C ILE A 418 30.55 -10.38 -20.76
N ASP A 419 30.74 -11.70 -20.83
CA ASP A 419 29.83 -12.60 -21.57
C ASP A 419 28.42 -12.60 -20.98
N ILE A 420 28.34 -12.53 -19.64
CA ILE A 420 27.09 -12.33 -18.91
C ILE A 420 26.47 -10.97 -19.22
N SER A 421 27.26 -9.90 -19.36
CA SER A 421 26.73 -8.58 -19.73
C SER A 421 26.09 -8.59 -21.12
N ILE A 422 26.65 -9.36 -22.04
CA ILE A 422 26.18 -9.49 -23.42
C ILE A 422 24.85 -10.24 -23.47
N SER A 423 24.62 -11.21 -22.57
CA SER A 423 23.37 -11.97 -22.52
C SER A 423 22.19 -11.19 -21.93
N ILE A 424 22.43 -10.04 -21.28
CA ILE A 424 21.38 -9.22 -20.66
C ILE A 424 20.55 -8.52 -21.73
N THR A 425 19.28 -8.88 -21.85
CA THR A 425 18.39 -8.33 -22.89
C THR A 425 17.86 -6.92 -22.61
N ASP A 426 18.06 -6.35 -21.42
CA ASP A 426 17.68 -4.98 -21.07
C ASP A 426 18.87 -4.02 -21.22
N ASP A 427 18.75 -3.01 -22.09
CA ASP A 427 19.85 -2.10 -22.40
C ASP A 427 20.26 -1.23 -21.21
N ARG A 428 19.35 -0.90 -20.27
CA ARG A 428 19.65 -0.05 -19.10
C ARG A 428 20.54 -0.79 -18.12
N VAL A 429 20.20 -2.04 -17.84
CA VAL A 429 20.98 -2.92 -16.96
C VAL A 429 22.32 -3.26 -17.59
N ARG A 430 22.34 -3.55 -18.90
CA ARG A 430 23.56 -3.80 -19.67
C ARG A 430 24.48 -2.58 -19.65
N ALA A 431 23.94 -1.37 -19.86
CA ALA A 431 24.70 -0.13 -19.78
C ALA A 431 25.36 0.08 -18.42
N MET A 432 24.60 -0.09 -17.33
CA MET A 432 25.14 0.03 -15.97
C MET A 432 26.29 -0.94 -15.72
N LEU A 433 26.16 -2.19 -16.18
CA LEU A 433 27.19 -3.21 -16.03
C LEU A 433 28.44 -2.90 -16.86
N LEU A 434 28.28 -2.45 -18.09
CA LEU A 434 29.42 -2.05 -18.93
C LEU A 434 30.17 -0.85 -18.33
N ILE A 435 29.43 0.18 -17.88
CA ILE A 435 30.00 1.32 -17.15
C ILE A 435 30.80 0.83 -15.93
N TYR A 436 30.24 -0.10 -15.15
CA TYR A 436 30.91 -0.67 -13.99
C TYR A 436 32.22 -1.41 -14.37
N LEU A 437 32.15 -2.33 -15.34
CA LEU A 437 33.32 -3.11 -15.77
C LEU A 437 34.45 -2.21 -16.29
N SER A 438 34.11 -1.05 -16.85
CA SER A 438 35.09 -0.09 -17.38
C SER A 438 36.08 0.43 -16.33
N TYR A 439 35.64 0.57 -15.06
CA TYR A 439 36.49 1.11 -14.00
C TYR A 439 37.58 0.13 -13.54
N PHE A 440 37.42 -1.16 -13.87
CA PHE A 440 38.25 -2.24 -13.34
C PHE A 440 38.88 -3.11 -14.43
N ALA A 441 38.62 -2.81 -15.70
CA ALA A 441 39.08 -3.62 -16.83
C ALA A 441 40.61 -3.59 -16.98
N PRO A 442 41.30 -4.75 -16.92
CA PRO A 442 42.70 -4.85 -17.33
C PRO A 442 42.85 -4.42 -18.79
N VAL A 443 44.06 -3.95 -19.16
CA VAL A 443 44.36 -3.43 -20.51
C VAL A 443 43.86 -4.37 -21.63
N ASN A 444 43.99 -5.68 -21.43
CA ASN A 444 43.64 -6.72 -22.41
C ASN A 444 42.14 -6.88 -22.69
N PHE A 445 41.26 -6.33 -21.85
CA PHE A 445 39.79 -6.43 -22.01
C PHE A 445 39.13 -5.11 -22.44
N LYS A 446 39.91 -4.03 -22.54
CA LYS A 446 39.38 -2.68 -22.85
C LYS A 446 38.72 -2.60 -24.22
N SER A 447 39.32 -3.21 -25.25
CA SER A 447 38.78 -3.19 -26.61
C SER A 447 37.42 -3.90 -26.72
N ASN A 448 37.27 -5.08 -26.10
CA ASN A 448 36.00 -5.81 -26.09
C ASN A 448 34.90 -5.00 -25.37
N LEU A 449 35.23 -4.37 -24.22
CA LEU A 449 34.30 -3.49 -23.51
C LEU A 449 33.89 -2.28 -24.34
N VAL A 450 34.85 -1.62 -25.00
CA VAL A 450 34.58 -0.47 -25.89
C VAL A 450 33.62 -0.89 -27.02
N VAL A 451 33.83 -2.04 -27.66
CA VAL A 451 32.93 -2.57 -28.69
C VAL A 451 31.51 -2.81 -28.14
N GLN A 452 31.36 -3.39 -26.96
CA GLN A 452 30.04 -3.61 -26.37
C GLN A 452 29.32 -2.29 -26.01
N MET A 453 30.06 -1.29 -25.51
CA MET A 453 29.52 0.04 -25.24
C MET A 453 29.10 0.76 -26.54
N LYS A 454 29.91 0.66 -27.61
CA LYS A 454 29.59 1.18 -28.95
C LYS A 454 28.31 0.55 -29.50
N ASN A 455 28.19 -0.78 -29.43
CA ASN A 455 26.99 -1.50 -29.89
C ASN A 455 25.71 -1.06 -29.17
N LEU A 456 25.82 -0.69 -27.88
CA LEU A 456 24.69 -0.22 -27.10
C LEU A 456 24.32 1.24 -27.39
N LEU A 457 25.31 2.10 -27.64
CA LEU A 457 25.13 3.50 -27.99
C LEU A 457 24.62 3.68 -29.43
N PHE A 458 25.10 2.85 -30.37
CA PHE A 458 24.87 2.99 -31.80
C PHE A 458 24.37 1.69 -32.48
N PRO A 459 23.22 1.12 -32.06
CA PRO A 459 22.81 -0.22 -32.53
C PRO A 459 22.39 -0.30 -34.01
N HIS A 460 22.28 0.83 -34.72
CA HIS A 460 21.77 0.93 -36.11
C HIS A 460 22.86 0.72 -37.17
N LEU A 461 24.13 0.89 -36.78
CA LEU A 461 25.28 0.82 -37.68
C LEU A 461 25.81 -0.61 -37.85
N PHE A 462 25.44 -1.54 -36.95
CA PHE A 462 25.93 -2.91 -36.94
C PHE A 462 24.93 -3.95 -37.45
N THR A 463 23.73 -3.53 -37.89
CA THR A 463 22.81 -4.41 -38.65
C THR A 463 23.30 -4.59 -40.08
N LYS A 464 23.58 -5.84 -40.44
CA LYS A 464 24.27 -6.32 -41.67
C LYS A 464 23.69 -5.95 -43.05
N TYR A 465 22.74 -5.02 -43.17
CA TYR A 465 22.09 -4.68 -44.44
C TYR A 465 21.87 -3.17 -44.58
N PRO A 466 22.72 -2.46 -45.36
CA PRO A 466 22.63 -1.01 -45.55
C PRO A 466 21.44 -0.56 -46.41
N ASP A 467 20.88 -1.45 -47.25
CA ASP A 467 20.09 -1.01 -48.41
C ASP A 467 18.56 -1.11 -48.25
N VAL A 468 18.04 -1.70 -47.17
CA VAL A 468 16.59 -1.74 -46.92
C VAL A 468 16.31 -1.59 -45.43
N ILE A 469 16.33 -0.35 -44.97
CA ILE A 469 15.71 0.00 -43.69
C ILE A 469 14.26 0.38 -44.02
N ASP A 470 13.30 -0.50 -43.71
CA ASP A 470 11.88 -0.17 -43.75
C ASP A 470 11.54 0.71 -42.53
N PHE A 471 11.65 2.03 -42.72
CA PHE A 471 11.50 3.04 -41.67
C PHE A 471 10.09 3.09 -41.04
N LYS A 472 9.08 2.46 -41.64
CA LYS A 472 7.75 2.31 -41.01
C LYS A 472 7.74 1.32 -39.85
N ASN A 473 8.76 0.44 -39.78
CA ASN A 473 8.90 -0.57 -38.74
C ASN A 473 10.02 -0.28 -37.74
N ILE A 474 10.69 0.88 -37.82
CA ILE A 474 11.46 1.39 -36.68
C ILE A 474 10.44 1.85 -35.64
N LYS A 475 9.93 0.90 -34.84
CA LYS A 475 9.43 1.22 -33.52
C LYS A 475 10.56 1.96 -32.83
N ILE A 476 10.35 3.22 -32.48
CA ILE A 476 11.19 3.97 -31.56
C ILE A 476 11.09 3.21 -30.22
N HIS A 477 11.86 2.12 -30.11
CA HIS A 477 12.05 1.40 -28.87
C HIS A 477 12.63 2.40 -27.88
N GLU A 478 12.10 2.42 -26.67
CA GLU A 478 12.51 3.29 -25.56
C GLU A 478 14.03 3.16 -25.28
N LYS A 479 14.86 3.90 -26.01
CA LYS A 479 16.32 3.76 -26.00
C LYS A 479 16.91 4.42 -24.76
N LEU A 480 17.67 3.64 -24.00
CA LEU A 480 18.61 3.97 -22.92
C LEU A 480 18.59 5.42 -22.33
N PRO A 481 18.30 5.60 -21.02
CA PRO A 481 18.31 6.92 -20.35
C PRO A 481 19.59 7.73 -20.58
N LEU A 482 19.44 9.06 -20.68
CA LEU A 482 20.52 10.02 -20.98
C LEU A 482 21.76 9.84 -20.09
N LEU A 483 21.57 9.69 -18.77
CA LEU A 483 22.68 9.51 -17.82
C LEU A 483 23.51 8.25 -18.11
N LEU A 484 22.86 7.18 -18.58
CA LEU A 484 23.56 5.94 -18.94
C LEU A 484 24.29 6.09 -20.28
N ARG A 485 23.74 6.85 -21.24
CA ARG A 485 24.46 7.19 -22.48
C ARG A 485 25.72 8.01 -22.18
N VAL A 486 25.60 9.07 -21.37
CA VAL A 486 26.73 9.91 -20.94
C VAL A 486 27.77 9.07 -20.19
N GLY A 487 27.33 8.19 -19.29
CA GLY A 487 28.21 7.28 -18.57
C GLY A 487 29.00 6.36 -19.50
N LEU A 488 28.35 5.72 -20.47
CA LEU A 488 29.01 4.86 -21.46
C LEU A 488 30.02 5.62 -22.30
N THR A 489 29.67 6.80 -22.81
CA THR A 489 30.58 7.61 -23.62
C THR A 489 31.81 8.05 -22.81
N ARG A 490 31.65 8.36 -21.52
CA ARG A 490 32.76 8.66 -20.61
C ARG A 490 33.68 7.45 -20.43
N CYS A 491 33.09 6.27 -20.25
CA CYS A 491 33.84 5.02 -20.11
C CYS A 491 34.62 4.69 -21.39
N ILE A 492 34.00 4.87 -22.56
CA ILE A 492 34.70 4.76 -23.85
C ILE A 492 35.84 5.77 -23.93
N GLY A 493 35.59 7.05 -23.60
CA GLY A 493 36.61 8.11 -23.56
C GLY A 493 37.82 7.79 -22.68
N ALA A 494 37.62 7.01 -21.62
CA ALA A 494 38.68 6.60 -20.69
C ALA A 494 39.39 5.29 -21.09
N LEU A 495 38.76 4.47 -21.94
CA LEU A 495 39.24 3.14 -22.30
C LEU A 495 39.78 3.04 -23.73
N ALA A 496 39.24 3.85 -24.64
CA ALA A 496 39.50 3.79 -26.07
C ALA A 496 40.85 4.40 -26.43
N GLN A 497 41.44 3.89 -27.50
CA GLN A 497 42.62 4.48 -28.14
C GLN A 497 42.23 5.73 -28.95
N PRO A 498 43.18 6.64 -29.26
CA PRO A 498 42.88 7.90 -29.96
C PRO A 498 42.17 7.73 -31.32
N ASP A 499 42.53 6.71 -32.08
CA ASP A 499 41.88 6.29 -33.33
C ASP A 499 40.44 5.81 -33.12
N GLU A 500 40.19 5.05 -32.06
CA GLU A 500 38.83 4.60 -31.71
C GLU A 500 37.91 5.76 -31.28
N LEU A 501 38.48 6.89 -30.81
CA LEU A 501 37.76 8.12 -30.46
C LEU A 501 37.47 8.99 -31.69
N GLU A 502 38.39 9.03 -32.66
CA GLU A 502 38.17 9.67 -33.96
C GLU A 502 37.05 8.97 -34.74
N ASP A 503 37.02 7.63 -34.75
CA ASP A 503 35.94 6.85 -35.35
C ASP A 503 34.56 7.21 -34.75
N ILE A 504 34.48 7.37 -33.42
CA ILE A 504 33.23 7.75 -32.74
C ILE A 504 32.84 9.20 -33.07
N ASP A 505 33.82 10.10 -33.13
CA ASP A 505 33.58 11.50 -33.49
C ASP A 505 33.08 11.61 -34.93
N GLU A 506 33.62 10.84 -35.88
CA GLU A 506 33.11 10.74 -37.25
C GLU A 506 31.72 10.09 -37.32
N GLU A 507 31.49 9.00 -36.59
CA GLU A 507 30.18 8.32 -36.50
C GLU A 507 29.09 9.24 -35.94
N MET A 508 29.42 10.10 -34.97
CA MET A 508 28.51 11.11 -34.42
C MET A 508 28.32 12.34 -35.33
N LYS A 509 29.28 12.63 -36.21
CA LYS A 509 29.20 13.75 -37.18
C LYS A 509 28.35 13.43 -38.40
N ALA A 510 28.08 12.16 -38.72
CA ALA A 510 27.30 11.76 -39.88
C ALA A 510 25.84 12.25 -39.80
N PRO A 511 25.40 13.21 -40.64
CA PRO A 511 24.05 13.74 -40.54
C PRO A 511 23.04 12.82 -41.23
N LEU A 512 21.96 12.44 -40.53
CA LEU A 512 20.73 11.86 -41.10
C LEU A 512 19.95 12.83 -42.03
N ILE A 513 20.59 13.90 -42.51
CA ILE A 513 19.95 14.99 -43.29
C ILE A 513 19.65 14.55 -44.74
N SER A 514 20.26 13.47 -45.25
CA SER A 514 19.90 12.93 -46.56
C SER A 514 18.53 12.22 -46.59
N SER A 515 17.90 11.97 -45.44
CA SER A 515 16.67 11.17 -45.31
C SER A 515 15.36 11.99 -45.30
N PHE A 516 15.42 13.33 -45.25
CA PHE A 516 14.23 14.19 -45.28
C PHE A 516 14.06 14.86 -46.66
N LYS A 517 13.68 14.08 -47.68
CA LYS A 517 13.09 14.65 -48.91
C LYS A 517 11.64 14.21 -49.05
N ALA A 518 10.76 15.21 -48.88
CA ALA A 518 9.41 15.34 -49.41
C ALA A 518 8.31 14.38 -48.92
N GLY A 519 7.53 14.86 -47.96
CA GLY A 519 6.12 14.54 -47.78
C GLY A 519 5.46 15.65 -46.95
N PRO A 520 4.25 16.14 -47.28
CA PRO A 520 3.62 17.23 -46.53
C PRO A 520 3.31 16.74 -45.10
N LEU A 521 3.89 17.41 -44.11
CA LEU A 521 3.72 17.12 -42.69
C LEU A 521 2.27 17.39 -42.28
N THR A 522 1.50 16.34 -42.06
CA THR A 522 0.25 16.41 -41.28
C THR A 522 0.61 16.52 -39.80
N GLY A 523 0.62 17.74 -39.26
CA GLY A 523 0.18 18.09 -37.90
C GLY A 523 0.83 17.47 -36.65
N GLU A 524 1.67 16.45 -36.73
CA GLU A 524 2.37 15.88 -35.58
C GLU A 524 3.84 16.29 -35.62
N GLU A 525 4.24 17.15 -34.68
CA GLU A 525 5.65 17.46 -34.42
C GLU A 525 6.37 16.17 -34.00
N LEU A 526 7.17 15.61 -34.91
CA LEU A 526 8.14 14.58 -34.58
C LEU A 526 9.15 15.16 -33.57
N LEU A 527 9.01 14.76 -32.30
CA LEU A 527 10.00 15.00 -31.25
C LEU A 527 11.29 14.23 -31.58
N VAL A 528 12.16 14.84 -32.37
CA VAL A 528 13.53 14.37 -32.57
C VAL A 528 14.29 14.62 -31.26
N ASP A 529 14.85 13.57 -30.66
CA ASP A 529 15.70 13.65 -29.49
C ASP A 529 16.88 14.62 -29.79
N PRO A 530 17.04 15.73 -29.04
CA PRO A 530 18.03 16.77 -29.33
C PRO A 530 19.48 16.28 -29.26
N PHE A 531 19.71 15.08 -28.69
CA PHE A 531 21.02 14.42 -28.64
C PHE A 531 21.41 13.72 -29.96
N PHE A 532 20.50 13.56 -30.91
CA PHE A 532 20.82 13.09 -32.28
C PHE A 532 21.69 14.07 -33.08
N LEU A 533 21.92 15.28 -32.55
CA LEU A 533 22.65 16.37 -33.21
C LEU A 533 23.86 16.85 -32.39
N CYS A 534 24.34 16.05 -31.44
CA CYS A 534 25.50 16.39 -30.60
C CYS A 534 26.79 15.81 -31.19
N THR A 535 27.85 16.61 -31.24
CA THR A 535 29.23 16.19 -31.60
C THR A 535 29.96 15.63 -30.37
N SER A 536 31.10 14.92 -30.56
CA SER A 536 31.89 14.38 -29.44
C SER A 536 32.31 15.48 -28.45
N LYS A 537 32.58 16.68 -28.99
CA LYS A 537 32.91 17.90 -28.25
C LYS A 537 31.72 18.36 -27.38
N ASP A 538 30.50 18.32 -27.92
CA ASP A 538 29.27 18.65 -27.19
C ASP A 538 29.04 17.67 -26.02
N ILE A 539 29.30 16.38 -26.24
CA ILE A 539 29.20 15.35 -25.20
C ILE A 539 30.30 15.53 -24.13
N GLY A 540 31.51 15.96 -24.51
CA GLY A 540 32.57 16.33 -23.58
C GLY A 540 32.17 17.49 -22.66
N TYR A 541 31.55 18.55 -23.21
CA TYR A 541 31.03 19.66 -22.41
C TYR A 541 29.84 19.27 -21.52
N LEU A 542 28.93 18.45 -22.04
CA LEU A 542 27.83 17.87 -21.25
C LEU A 542 28.37 17.00 -20.10
N SER A 543 29.38 16.17 -20.35
CA SER A 543 30.06 15.32 -19.36
C SER A 543 30.79 16.14 -18.30
N ASN A 544 31.42 17.26 -18.67
CA ASN A 544 32.03 18.18 -17.71
C ASN A 544 30.99 18.88 -16.83
N GLY A 545 29.91 19.40 -17.42
CA GLY A 545 28.79 19.97 -16.66
C GLY A 545 28.09 18.95 -15.76
N ILE A 546 28.05 17.67 -16.17
CA ILE A 546 27.54 16.55 -15.38
C ILE A 546 28.57 16.06 -14.35
N SER A 547 29.88 16.23 -14.54
CA SER A 547 30.88 15.80 -13.55
C SER A 547 30.81 16.60 -12.24
N ASP A 548 30.24 17.81 -12.30
CA ASP A 548 29.85 18.61 -11.13
C ASP A 548 28.64 18.02 -10.37
N ILE A 549 27.91 17.04 -10.92
CA ILE A 549 26.84 16.30 -10.20
C ILE A 549 27.40 15.51 -9.02
N ASN A 550 28.68 15.11 -9.03
CA ASN A 550 29.29 14.52 -7.84
C ASN A 550 29.40 15.55 -6.68
N LYS A 551 29.38 16.87 -6.96
CA LYS A 551 29.27 17.94 -5.95
C LYS A 551 27.82 18.17 -5.47
N LEU A 552 26.80 17.64 -6.16
CA LEU A 552 25.40 17.68 -5.68
C LEU A 552 25.20 16.90 -4.36
N GLN A 553 26.16 16.07 -3.94
CA GLN A 553 26.00 15.19 -2.78
C GLN A 553 26.08 15.90 -1.41
N SER A 554 26.39 17.20 -1.34
CA SER A 554 26.66 17.83 -0.03
C SER A 554 26.41 19.34 0.08
N PHE A 555 25.58 19.95 -0.78
CA PHE A 555 25.25 21.36 -0.60
C PHE A 555 23.89 21.55 0.08
N SER A 556 23.85 22.58 0.93
CA SER A 556 22.64 23.06 1.56
C SER A 556 22.52 24.55 1.31
N VAL A 557 21.36 25.01 0.89
CA VAL A 557 21.08 26.43 0.65
C VAL A 557 20.18 26.92 1.76
N SER A 558 20.57 28.01 2.42
CA SER A 558 19.74 28.69 3.42
C SER A 558 19.30 30.04 2.87
N ARG A 559 18.00 30.29 2.91
CA ARG A 559 17.41 31.61 2.63
C ARG A 559 17.00 32.26 3.95
N PRO A 560 17.30 33.55 4.15
CA PRO A 560 16.94 34.26 5.37
C PRO A 560 15.42 34.51 5.45
N TYR A 561 14.96 34.91 6.63
CA TYR A 561 13.57 35.29 6.85
C TYR A 561 13.14 36.41 5.90
N THR A 562 12.09 36.12 5.13
CA THR A 562 11.45 37.08 4.23
C THR A 562 9.99 37.22 4.64
N ARG A 563 9.49 38.46 4.75
CA ARG A 563 8.09 38.71 5.05
C ARG A 563 7.22 38.31 3.85
N VAL A 564 6.26 37.42 4.08
CA VAL A 564 5.32 36.91 3.06
C VAL A 564 3.89 37.41 3.26
N SER A 565 3.60 37.97 4.43
CA SER A 565 2.34 38.65 4.74
C SER A 565 2.26 40.06 4.13
N PRO A 566 1.04 40.57 3.84
CA PRO A 566 0.84 41.96 3.40
C PRO A 566 1.40 42.97 4.43
N THR A 567 2.00 44.05 3.95
CA THR A 567 2.66 45.06 4.79
C THR A 567 1.73 45.78 5.76
N SER A 568 0.46 45.93 5.38
CA SER A 568 -0.60 46.57 6.16
C SER A 568 -1.33 45.65 7.14
N HIS A 569 -1.05 44.35 7.14
CA HIS A 569 -1.76 43.39 7.98
C HIS A 569 -1.24 43.42 9.43
N ALA A 570 -2.15 43.22 10.40
CA ALA A 570 -1.81 43.23 11.83
C ALA A 570 -0.94 42.03 12.25
N LEU A 571 -1.01 40.94 11.48
CA LEU A 571 -0.21 39.72 11.66
C LEU A 571 0.88 39.63 10.59
N ASN A 572 2.12 39.55 11.04
CA ASN A 572 3.32 39.41 10.22
C ASN A 572 3.73 37.94 10.16
N VAL A 573 3.70 37.37 8.96
CA VAL A 573 4.30 36.08 8.61
C VAL A 573 5.63 36.30 7.91
N GLU A 574 6.70 35.77 8.47
CA GLU A 574 8.05 35.71 7.87
C GLU A 574 8.42 34.25 7.67
N VAL A 575 9.09 33.91 6.56
CA VAL A 575 9.53 32.54 6.27
C VAL A 575 11.00 32.52 5.90
N ALA A 576 11.76 31.66 6.56
CA ALA A 576 13.10 31.25 6.15
C ALA A 576 13.07 29.81 5.65
N SER A 577 14.06 29.41 4.86
CA SER A 577 14.12 28.04 4.34
C SER A 577 15.53 27.48 4.34
N GLN A 578 15.66 26.21 4.69
CA GLN A 578 16.89 25.44 4.50
C GLN A 578 16.60 24.25 3.58
N ILE A 579 17.34 24.17 2.48
CA ILE A 579 17.18 23.11 1.48
C ILE A 579 18.42 22.24 1.50
N THR A 580 18.20 20.93 1.60
CA THR A 580 19.25 19.91 1.51
C THR A 580 18.98 19.02 0.29
N ALA A 581 19.74 19.25 -0.78
CA ALA A 581 19.51 18.59 -2.07
C ALA A 581 19.65 17.06 -1.99
N LYS A 582 20.62 16.55 -1.22
CA LYS A 582 20.89 15.10 -1.04
C LYS A 582 19.63 14.31 -0.64
N ASN A 583 18.87 14.85 0.31
CA ASN A 583 17.69 14.18 0.87
C ASN A 583 16.39 14.70 0.27
N LYS A 584 16.45 15.59 -0.74
CA LYS A 584 15.30 16.37 -1.25
C LYS A 584 14.50 17.02 -0.12
N SER A 585 15.18 17.39 0.96
CA SER A 585 14.57 17.87 2.19
C SER A 585 14.51 19.39 2.17
N ILE A 586 13.36 19.91 2.56
CA ILE A 586 13.08 21.33 2.69
C ILE A 586 12.59 21.53 4.12
N ALA A 587 13.31 22.34 4.88
CA ALA A 587 12.84 22.86 6.15
C ALA A 587 12.40 24.31 5.92
N LEU A 588 11.18 24.64 6.31
CA LEU A 588 10.67 26.01 6.36
C LEU A 588 10.50 26.43 7.81
N ASP A 589 11.20 27.50 8.18
CA ASP A 589 11.00 28.15 9.47
C ASP A 589 10.00 29.28 9.29
N VAL A 590 8.78 29.06 9.79
CA VAL A 590 7.71 30.04 9.76
C VAL A 590 7.73 30.82 11.06
N ARG A 591 7.77 32.15 10.96
CA ARG A 591 7.80 33.06 12.09
C ARG A 591 6.58 33.96 12.07
N LEU A 592 5.89 34.02 13.19
CA LEU A 592 4.72 34.86 13.39
C LEU A 592 5.02 35.96 14.41
N SER A 593 4.54 37.16 14.12
CA SER A 593 4.47 38.27 15.06
C SER A 593 3.24 39.10 14.81
N VAL A 594 2.72 39.75 15.85
CA VAL A 594 1.50 40.57 15.79
C VAL A 594 1.77 41.97 16.29
N GLN A 595 1.05 42.95 15.73
CA GLN A 595 1.13 44.35 16.14
C GLN A 595 0.31 44.65 17.40
N GLN A 596 -0.70 43.83 17.69
CA GLN A 596 -1.59 43.93 18.86
C GLN A 596 -1.77 42.54 19.50
N LEU A 597 -2.10 42.50 20.79
CA LEU A 597 -2.35 41.24 21.49
C LEU A 597 -3.42 40.42 20.75
N THR A 598 -3.10 39.17 20.44
CA THR A 598 -4.04 38.26 19.78
C THR A 598 -4.19 37.00 20.61
N THR A 599 -5.44 36.67 20.96
CA THR A 599 -5.80 35.46 21.72
C THR A 599 -6.22 34.37 20.74
N SER A 600 -5.71 33.15 20.92
CA SER A 600 -6.09 31.94 20.18
C SER A 600 -5.93 32.00 18.65
N LEU A 601 -4.69 31.79 18.18
CA LEU A 601 -4.37 31.60 16.77
C LEU A 601 -4.17 30.12 16.43
N LYS A 602 -4.69 29.69 15.28
CA LYS A 602 -4.40 28.38 14.68
C LYS A 602 -3.84 28.57 13.28
N VAL A 603 -2.70 27.95 13.01
CA VAL A 603 -2.02 28.06 11.71
C VAL A 603 -2.04 26.69 11.04
N TYR A 604 -2.57 26.64 9.83
CA TYR A 604 -2.67 25.44 9.01
C TYR A 604 -1.69 25.54 7.85
N PHE A 605 -1.10 24.39 7.51
CA PHE A 605 -0.18 24.26 6.39
C PHE A 605 -0.81 23.32 5.35
N ASP A 606 -1.29 23.89 4.24
CA ASP A 606 -1.86 23.14 3.14
C ASP A 606 -0.73 22.69 2.21
N ILE A 607 -0.22 21.48 2.48
CA ILE A 607 0.91 20.90 1.76
C ILE A 607 0.39 19.99 0.63
N PRO A 608 0.78 20.23 -0.64
CA PRO A 608 0.35 19.38 -1.73
C PRO A 608 0.97 17.98 -1.68
N SER A 609 0.32 17.03 -2.36
CA SER A 609 0.68 15.60 -2.38
C SER A 609 2.05 15.27 -2.98
N ASN A 610 2.72 16.26 -3.60
CA ASN A 610 4.10 16.15 -4.07
C ASN A 610 5.13 16.22 -2.93
N PHE A 611 4.73 16.50 -1.69
CA PHE A 611 5.60 16.52 -0.51
C PHE A 611 5.17 15.48 0.54
N THR A 612 6.13 15.01 1.35
CA THR A 612 5.88 14.11 2.49
C THR A 612 6.55 14.65 3.77
N PRO A 613 5.83 14.78 4.90
CA PRO A 613 4.39 14.52 5.05
C PRO A 613 3.56 15.59 4.32
N ASN A 614 2.40 15.19 3.77
CA ASN A 614 1.42 16.10 3.17
C ASN A 614 0.33 16.57 4.16
N GLN A 615 0.34 16.03 5.38
CA GLN A 615 -0.54 16.42 6.47
C GLN A 615 0.31 16.81 7.67
N ILE A 616 0.15 18.05 8.14
CA ILE A 616 0.81 18.57 9.33
C ILE A 616 -0.27 19.02 10.31
N SER A 617 -0.06 18.71 11.59
CA SER A 617 -0.98 19.16 12.64
C SER A 617 -1.01 20.69 12.71
N PRO A 618 -2.18 21.32 12.91
CA PRO A 618 -2.27 22.76 13.05
C PRO A 618 -1.38 23.27 14.18
N TRP A 619 -0.65 24.35 13.93
CA TRP A 619 0.13 25.01 14.97
C TRP A 619 -0.79 25.91 15.80
N VAL A 620 -1.05 25.50 17.03
CA VAL A 620 -1.94 26.19 17.98
C VAL A 620 -1.13 27.12 18.88
N ILE A 621 -1.54 28.38 18.96
CA ILE A 621 -0.90 29.44 19.73
C ILE A 621 -1.95 30.05 20.65
N ALA A 622 -1.81 29.81 21.95
CA ALA A 622 -2.79 30.26 22.94
C ALA A 622 -2.81 31.79 23.09
N ASP A 623 -1.64 32.42 23.28
CA ASP A 623 -1.51 33.86 23.43
C ASP A 623 -0.27 34.36 22.69
N LEU A 624 -0.41 35.46 21.93
CA LEU A 624 0.71 36.13 21.29
C LEU A 624 0.69 37.64 21.61
N ASN A 625 1.65 38.06 22.44
CA ASN A 625 1.83 39.46 22.81
C ASN A 625 2.32 40.30 21.62
N ALA A 626 1.95 41.58 21.62
CA ALA A 626 2.43 42.55 20.62
C ALA A 626 3.97 42.59 20.61
N GLY A 627 4.57 42.47 19.42
CA GLY A 627 6.02 42.47 19.24
C GLY A 627 6.74 41.14 19.53
N SER A 628 6.06 40.14 20.10
CA SER A 628 6.62 38.80 20.28
C SER A 628 6.77 38.08 18.93
N LYS A 629 7.88 37.35 18.78
CA LYS A 629 8.17 36.49 17.63
C LYS A 629 8.20 35.04 18.07
N ILE A 630 7.36 34.22 17.46
CA ILE A 630 7.33 32.77 17.66
C ILE A 630 7.69 32.08 16.34
N ASN A 631 8.41 30.96 16.43
CA ASN A 631 8.86 30.21 15.26
C ASN A 631 8.28 28.79 15.29
N HIS A 632 7.98 28.26 14.12
CA HIS A 632 7.63 26.87 13.91
C HIS A 632 8.33 26.34 12.66
N THR A 633 9.02 25.23 12.81
CA THR A 633 9.75 24.58 11.71
C THR A 633 8.91 23.45 11.16
N ILE A 634 8.63 23.49 9.86
CA ILE A 634 8.03 22.39 9.13
C ILE A 634 9.07 21.80 8.19
N THR A 635 9.23 20.48 8.22
CA THR A 635 10.20 19.77 7.37
C THR A 635 9.46 18.77 6.51
N PHE A 636 9.73 18.80 5.22
CA PHE A 636 9.14 17.87 4.27
C PHE A 636 10.15 17.48 3.18
N THR A 637 9.88 16.34 2.54
CA THR A 637 10.67 15.78 1.45
C THR A 637 9.89 15.92 0.14
N SER A 638 10.55 16.43 -0.91
CA SER A 638 9.95 16.55 -2.24
C SER A 638 9.97 15.22 -2.99
N ASN A 639 8.78 14.69 -3.30
CA ASN A 639 8.61 13.49 -4.11
C ASN A 639 8.68 13.78 -5.61
N LYS A 640 8.21 14.97 -6.03
CA LYS A 640 8.22 15.43 -7.43
C LYS A 640 8.68 16.89 -7.50
N MET A 641 9.60 17.16 -8.43
CA MET A 641 10.15 18.49 -8.71
C MET A 641 9.20 19.29 -9.60
N THR A 642 7.95 19.49 -9.16
CA THR A 642 6.89 20.15 -9.94
C THR A 642 5.92 20.89 -9.04
N ASN A 643 5.54 22.13 -9.37
CA ASN A 643 4.59 23.02 -8.68
C ASN A 643 4.83 23.18 -7.14
N PRO A 644 5.59 24.20 -6.71
CA PRO A 644 6.11 24.30 -5.34
C PRO A 644 5.21 25.03 -4.33
N ASN A 645 3.92 25.24 -4.62
CA ASN A 645 3.11 26.13 -3.79
C ASN A 645 2.54 25.43 -2.55
N ILE A 646 2.75 26.00 -1.36
CA ILE A 646 2.10 25.57 -0.12
C ILE A 646 1.17 26.67 0.40
N GLY A 647 0.05 26.31 1.01
CA GLY A 647 -0.84 27.26 1.68
C GLY A 647 -0.45 27.45 3.15
N ILE A 648 -0.48 28.69 3.62
CA ILE A 648 -0.43 29.04 5.04
C ILE A 648 -1.74 29.76 5.37
N ARG A 649 -2.64 29.07 6.07
CA ARG A 649 -3.90 29.64 6.56
C ARG A 649 -3.78 29.93 8.05
N VAL A 650 -4.18 31.13 8.47
CA VAL A 650 -4.24 31.53 9.88
C VAL A 650 -5.70 31.78 10.25
N GLU A 651 -6.16 31.11 11.30
CA GLU A 651 -7.46 31.29 11.91
C GLU A 651 -7.31 31.94 13.28
N GLN A 652 -8.21 32.89 13.58
CA GLN A 652 -8.38 33.48 14.90
C GLN A 652 -9.84 33.27 15.32
N ASP A 653 -10.07 32.70 16.50
CA ASP A 653 -11.42 32.45 17.03
C ASP A 653 -12.36 31.70 16.05
N GLY A 654 -11.79 30.82 15.23
CA GLY A 654 -12.52 30.03 14.23
C GLY A 654 -12.82 30.76 12.91
N GLN A 655 -12.35 32.00 12.72
CA GLN A 655 -12.42 32.73 11.46
C GLN A 655 -11.06 32.79 10.77
N GLU A 656 -11.03 32.58 9.45
CA GLU A 656 -9.83 32.77 8.64
C GLU A 656 -9.49 34.27 8.57
N VAL A 657 -8.30 34.63 9.07
CA VAL A 657 -7.82 36.01 9.10
C VAL A 657 -6.70 36.27 8.10
N LEU A 658 -6.04 35.22 7.61
CA LEU A 658 -4.96 35.33 6.62
C LEU A 658 -4.79 34.04 5.85
N ASN A 659 -4.71 34.12 4.53
CA ASN A 659 -4.41 33.00 3.64
C ASN A 659 -3.29 33.39 2.67
N ILE A 660 -2.18 32.67 2.73
CA ILE A 660 -0.98 32.95 1.94
C ILE A 660 -0.60 31.73 1.14
N LYS A 661 -0.52 31.90 -0.18
CA LYS A 661 0.07 30.91 -1.07
C LYS A 661 1.56 31.18 -1.23
N LEU A 662 2.38 30.28 -0.70
CA LEU A 662 3.83 30.40 -0.60
C LEU A 662 4.52 29.53 -1.65
N CYS A 663 5.35 30.13 -2.51
CA CYS A 663 6.18 29.40 -3.47
C CYS A 663 7.48 28.90 -2.79
N VAL A 664 7.63 27.58 -2.65
CA VAL A 664 8.81 26.96 -2.04
C VAL A 664 10.02 27.01 -2.99
N PRO A 665 11.25 27.30 -2.50
CA PRO A 665 12.43 27.51 -3.34
C PRO A 665 13.05 26.23 -3.95
N ILE A 666 12.26 25.41 -4.66
CA ILE A 666 12.72 24.12 -5.18
C ILE A 666 13.89 24.27 -6.18
N ILE A 667 14.05 25.41 -6.85
CA ILE A 667 15.22 25.65 -7.71
C ILE A 667 16.55 25.52 -6.95
N ASP A 668 16.58 25.74 -5.64
CA ASP A 668 17.78 25.59 -4.82
C ASP A 668 18.18 24.12 -4.60
N MET A 669 17.37 23.17 -5.06
CA MET A 669 17.77 21.77 -5.21
C MET A 669 18.60 21.51 -6.48
N PHE A 670 18.66 22.49 -7.39
CA PHE A 670 19.48 22.43 -8.60
C PHE A 670 20.82 23.09 -8.33
N TYR A 671 21.88 22.48 -8.83
CA TYR A 671 23.22 23.07 -8.81
C TYR A 671 23.36 24.02 -9.98
N LYS A 672 23.80 25.25 -9.69
CA LYS A 672 24.14 26.21 -10.72
C LYS A 672 25.51 25.85 -11.30
N ILE A 673 25.61 25.73 -12.62
CA ILE A 673 26.90 25.53 -13.28
C ILE A 673 27.66 26.85 -13.24
N ASP A 674 28.82 26.85 -12.57
CA ASP A 674 29.68 28.01 -12.46
C ASP A 674 30.50 28.20 -13.76
N HIS A 675 30.05 29.13 -14.60
CA HIS A 675 30.85 29.93 -15.54
C HIS A 675 31.67 29.25 -16.66
N ASP A 676 31.35 28.04 -17.10
CA ASP A 676 31.81 27.60 -18.43
C ASP A 676 30.79 28.04 -19.50
N ASP A 677 30.99 29.26 -20.04
CA ASP A 677 30.15 29.85 -21.09
C ASP A 677 30.02 28.94 -22.32
N GLU A 678 31.03 28.10 -22.59
CA GLU A 678 30.96 27.09 -23.65
C GLU A 678 29.98 25.97 -23.28
N VAL A 679 30.04 25.41 -22.06
CA VAL A 679 29.10 24.37 -21.59
C VAL A 679 27.66 24.90 -21.60
N ALA A 680 27.45 26.09 -21.06
CA ALA A 680 26.12 26.71 -21.03
C ALA A 680 25.58 26.98 -22.44
N LYS A 681 26.43 27.43 -23.38
CA LYS A 681 26.08 27.69 -24.78
C LYS A 681 25.68 26.42 -25.54
N HIS A 682 26.42 25.32 -25.36
CA HIS A 682 26.14 24.05 -26.05
C HIS A 682 24.91 23.32 -25.47
N ILE A 683 24.66 23.42 -24.15
CA ILE A 683 23.45 22.87 -23.51
C ILE A 683 22.20 23.68 -23.90
N TRP A 684 22.28 25.02 -23.84
CA TRP A 684 21.15 25.93 -24.07
C TRP A 684 20.46 25.73 -25.42
N GLY A 685 21.23 25.51 -26.49
CA GLY A 685 20.69 25.30 -27.84
C GLY A 685 19.91 24.00 -28.03
N LYS A 686 20.00 23.07 -27.08
CA LYS A 686 19.46 21.70 -27.17
C LYS A 686 18.27 21.45 -26.26
N LEU A 687 17.88 22.42 -25.44
CA LEU A 687 16.73 22.32 -24.55
C LEU A 687 15.41 22.51 -25.34
N PRO A 688 14.53 21.49 -25.41
CA PRO A 688 13.35 21.48 -26.28
C PRO A 688 12.21 22.38 -25.78
N CYS A 689 12.13 22.64 -24.47
CA CYS A 689 11.06 23.43 -23.89
C CYS A 689 11.50 24.88 -23.67
N GLN A 690 10.60 25.83 -23.91
CA GLN A 690 10.87 27.27 -23.72
C GLN A 690 9.78 27.93 -22.87
N GLY A 691 10.17 28.86 -22.01
CA GLY A 691 9.30 29.66 -21.16
C GLY A 691 9.88 31.05 -20.92
N ASN A 692 9.14 31.85 -20.15
CA ASN A 692 9.57 33.20 -19.75
C ASN A 692 10.30 33.15 -18.39
N ALA A 693 11.40 33.89 -18.26
CA ALA A 693 12.22 34.03 -17.05
C ALA A 693 12.49 35.51 -16.70
N ASP A 694 11.52 36.39 -16.96
CA ASP A 694 11.61 37.82 -16.61
C ASP A 694 12.13 38.04 -15.18
N GLY A 695 13.20 38.84 -15.06
CA GLY A 695 13.82 39.19 -13.78
C GLY A 695 14.81 38.16 -13.21
N LEU A 696 15.08 37.06 -13.91
CA LEU A 696 16.07 36.05 -13.50
C LEU A 696 17.43 36.31 -14.17
N LYS A 697 18.51 36.04 -13.42
CA LYS A 697 19.88 36.15 -13.95
C LYS A 697 20.15 35.02 -14.93
N ASP A 698 20.94 35.30 -15.97
CA ASP A 698 21.42 34.27 -16.88
C ASP A 698 22.24 33.20 -16.14
N GLY A 699 22.07 31.95 -16.57
CA GLY A 699 22.71 30.80 -15.95
C GLY A 699 22.14 29.47 -16.40
N MET A 700 22.76 28.38 -15.95
CA MET A 700 22.30 27.02 -16.18
C MET A 700 22.26 26.28 -14.84
N TRP A 701 21.18 25.57 -14.59
CA TRP A 701 20.92 24.81 -13.37
C TRP A 701 20.65 23.35 -13.72
N VAL A 702 21.30 22.45 -12.99
CA VAL A 702 21.22 21.00 -13.22
C VAL A 702 20.85 20.27 -11.96
N CYS A 703 20.07 19.20 -12.10
CA CYS A 703 19.79 18.25 -11.04
C CYS A 703 19.81 16.82 -11.61
N TRP A 704 19.65 15.82 -10.75
CA TRP A 704 19.58 14.40 -11.15
C TRP A 704 18.45 14.10 -12.17
N ASN A 705 17.41 14.93 -12.22
CA ASN A 705 16.23 14.70 -13.03
C ASN A 705 16.17 15.57 -14.31
N GLY A 706 17.19 16.40 -14.58
CA GLY A 706 17.25 17.24 -15.77
C GLY A 706 17.83 18.63 -15.53
N CYS A 707 17.57 19.56 -16.44
CA CYS A 707 18.23 20.86 -16.50
C CYS A 707 17.32 22.03 -16.93
N VAL A 708 17.67 23.22 -16.45
CA VAL A 708 17.00 24.48 -16.77
C VAL A 708 18.07 25.53 -17.07
N GLY A 709 17.98 26.17 -18.22
CA GLY A 709 18.78 27.33 -18.58
C GLY A 709 17.98 28.61 -18.53
N ILE A 710 18.66 29.73 -18.33
CA ILE A 710 18.12 31.08 -18.50
C ILE A 710 19.14 31.90 -19.31
N LYS A 711 18.67 32.56 -20.37
CA LYS A 711 19.48 33.46 -21.19
C LYS A 711 18.64 34.58 -21.76
N ASN A 712 19.05 35.83 -21.53
CA ASN A 712 18.38 37.04 -22.01
C ASN A 712 16.85 37.06 -21.70
N GLY A 713 16.47 36.68 -20.47
CA GLY A 713 15.06 36.64 -20.05
C GLY A 713 14.24 35.47 -20.61
N ILE A 714 14.83 34.62 -21.46
CA ILE A 714 14.21 33.38 -21.93
C ILE A 714 14.66 32.26 -21.00
N ALA A 715 13.74 31.35 -20.66
CA ALA A 715 14.06 30.11 -19.97
C ALA A 715 13.92 28.93 -20.92
N ARG A 716 14.80 27.94 -20.80
CA ARG A 716 14.66 26.67 -21.50
C ARG A 716 14.90 25.47 -20.59
N SER A 717 14.28 24.33 -20.89
CA SER A 717 14.43 23.11 -20.10
C SER A 717 14.26 21.84 -20.95
N ASP A 718 14.79 20.72 -20.47
CA ASP A 718 14.51 19.37 -20.96
C ASP A 718 13.15 18.83 -20.49
N VAL A 719 12.61 19.37 -19.40
CA VAL A 719 11.30 18.98 -18.84
C VAL A 719 10.37 20.20 -18.76
N PRO A 720 9.20 20.18 -19.42
CA PRO A 720 8.26 21.31 -19.40
C PRO A 720 7.86 21.74 -17.97
N ALA A 721 7.80 20.79 -17.05
CA ALA A 721 7.39 21.04 -15.68
C ALA A 721 8.41 21.85 -14.87
N PHE A 722 9.70 21.84 -15.23
CA PHE A 722 10.71 22.64 -14.54
C PHE A 722 10.60 24.14 -14.81
N LEU A 723 10.08 24.51 -15.98
CA LEU A 723 9.76 25.91 -16.30
C LEU A 723 8.73 26.49 -15.32
N LYS A 724 7.84 25.65 -14.77
CA LYS A 724 6.85 26.08 -13.76
C LYS A 724 7.46 26.35 -12.38
N MET A 725 8.75 26.06 -12.18
CA MET A 725 9.46 26.27 -10.91
C MET A 725 10.25 27.58 -10.89
N LEU A 726 10.44 28.22 -12.04
CA LEU A 726 11.18 29.46 -12.19
C LEU A 726 10.74 30.60 -11.25
N PRO A 727 9.44 30.77 -10.93
CA PRO A 727 9.02 31.79 -9.95
C PRO A 727 9.68 31.65 -8.57
N SER A 728 10.17 30.45 -8.21
CA SER A 728 10.84 30.18 -6.93
C SER A 728 12.29 30.70 -6.84
N SER A 729 12.84 31.20 -7.95
CA SER A 729 14.26 31.54 -8.08
C SER A 729 14.64 32.99 -7.76
N SER A 730 13.71 33.95 -7.86
CA SER A 730 13.99 35.36 -7.56
C SER A 730 13.44 35.82 -6.21
N GLN A 731 12.27 35.32 -5.79
CA GLN A 731 11.60 35.74 -4.55
C GLN A 731 10.80 34.58 -3.95
N THR A 732 10.70 34.55 -2.63
CA THR A 732 9.66 33.79 -1.93
C THR A 732 8.33 34.51 -2.16
N VAL A 733 7.71 34.28 -3.32
CA VAL A 733 6.50 35.00 -3.73
C VAL A 733 5.32 34.51 -2.88
N SER A 734 4.60 35.46 -2.27
CA SER A 734 3.26 35.24 -1.75
C SER A 734 2.22 35.74 -2.74
N ILE A 735 1.21 34.92 -3.01
CA ILE A 735 -0.06 35.38 -3.56
C ILE A 735 -1.05 35.34 -2.40
N ILE A 736 -1.68 36.48 -2.11
CA ILE A 736 -2.81 36.57 -1.19
C ILE A 736 -4.04 36.24 -2.01
N GLU A 737 -4.75 35.18 -1.65
CA GLU A 737 -6.06 34.83 -2.24
C GLU A 737 -7.18 35.39 -1.36
#